data_AF-A0A5B8XN83-F1
#
_entry.id   AF-A0A5B8XN83-F1
#
_cell.length_a   1.000
_cell.length_b   1.000
_cell.length_c   1.000
_cell.angle_alpha   90.00
_cell.angle_beta   90.00
_cell.angle_gamma   90.00
#
_symmetry.space_group_name_H-M   'P 1'
#
loop_
_entity.id
_entity.type
_entity.pdbx_description
1 polymer ?
#
loop_
_entity_poly.entity_id
_entity_poly.type
_entity_poly.pdbx_seq_one_letter_code
_entity_poly.pdbx_strand_id
1 'polypeptide(L)'
;MRSIRVSQSFAKVVAGMALVGVCFVSPDVSALDKNQIVQMTKLGLDDKAIKGAIDGAGSELKLTPEDVGELRLEGVSEDIINHLKATGRVSGEATTETAPDPAPGPGPAPSDSDVSLEPAPAPSEEESEEERLERERIAKEYEEEVMRKAEELNRQKEQESQREQRLQQMARRLPEAKELVESGSNMEAARIYLEFLSLEPAPESDEWYEARFGLARSLYNQGILSGATEPLLEVLLAGADKPYFVAAFAMLRKLTQEIGYRPPILEELTQLYIGDLNPDFQASFNYYMGKFFFDYSRSELAIEYLQKVPVEADEFPEALYIMGIARLDPAVNDIPGALYNFQNAIEAAEAQNNTESEILQLGYLALARTWYELGLYDVALFYYQKIPKNSSRNAQASFETTWTYFMKNDYKRALGSFHTLNSPYYSKWYYPDLYVLEATVYLNLCKFDQSQLALAQFQKEYMDQQPRLSEFLTNTTEPKAYWDTMMRVGQSGQELPPVFANAVLDTLEFYNIYRVVKNLRQEKAALESNVASLGEFGQSVLDRVDEQLNTKVEEGGILVQQKLSELDRELTDWDLKATQISFEIDSEAKRQLEAQLLNQNQPEVAADTGTTFLVVADDWQSWEFEGEYWIDEVPNYRSSLRTECIEQ
;
A
#
# COMPACT_ATOMS: atom_id res chain seq x y z
N MET A 1 -19.31 3.76 7.12
CA MET A 1 -19.03 4.25 8.50
C MET A 1 -17.82 3.60 9.20
N ARG A 2 -17.67 2.26 9.30
CA ARG A 2 -16.54 1.62 10.07
C ARG A 2 -15.15 2.21 9.78
N SER A 3 -14.75 2.30 8.51
CA SER A 3 -13.44 2.88 8.10
C SER A 3 -13.24 4.36 8.53
N ILE A 4 -14.31 5.16 8.60
CA ILE A 4 -14.24 6.59 8.98
C ILE A 4 -14.01 6.74 10.50
N ARG A 5 -14.58 5.84 11.33
CA ARG A 5 -14.37 5.88 12.79
C ARG A 5 -12.90 5.66 13.20
N VAL A 6 -12.12 4.94 12.38
CA VAL A 6 -10.68 4.70 12.64
C VAL A 6 -9.84 5.98 12.55
N SER A 7 -10.19 6.89 11.62
CA SER A 7 -9.51 8.18 11.48
C SER A 7 -9.68 9.07 12.72
N GLN A 8 -10.91 9.15 13.24
CA GLN A 8 -11.24 10.05 14.36
C GLN A 8 -10.73 9.58 15.73
N SER A 9 -10.45 8.28 15.92
CA SER A 9 -9.93 7.76 17.19
C SER A 9 -8.42 7.99 17.34
N PHE A 10 -7.63 7.79 16.28
CA PHE A 10 -6.18 8.03 16.30
C PHE A 10 -5.81 9.49 16.64
N ALA A 11 -6.58 10.45 16.13
CA ALA A 11 -6.35 11.88 16.33
C ALA A 11 -6.46 12.36 17.79
N LYS A 12 -7.00 11.56 18.72
CA LYS A 12 -7.26 11.97 20.11
C LYS A 12 -6.39 11.28 21.18
N VAL A 13 -5.59 10.28 20.82
CA VAL A 13 -4.79 9.50 21.80
C VAL A 13 -3.35 10.03 21.93
N VAL A 14 -2.79 10.68 20.90
CA VAL A 14 -1.39 11.19 20.91
C VAL A 14 -1.22 12.49 21.72
N ALA A 15 -2.32 13.17 22.05
CA ALA A 15 -2.30 14.53 22.60
C ALA A 15 -1.94 14.66 24.10
N GLY A 16 -1.38 13.63 24.77
CA GLY A 16 -1.33 13.62 26.23
C GLY A 16 -0.37 12.68 26.95
N MET A 17 0.95 12.73 26.67
CA MET A 17 2.04 12.65 27.69
C MET A 17 3.45 12.59 27.06
N ALA A 18 4.06 13.75 26.77
CA ALA A 18 5.51 13.84 26.44
C ALA A 18 6.12 15.26 26.65
N LEU A 19 5.59 16.05 27.60
CA LEU A 19 6.03 17.45 27.77
C LEU A 19 7.26 17.56 28.69
N VAL A 20 8.42 17.13 28.18
CA VAL A 20 9.75 17.42 28.76
C VAL A 20 10.48 18.34 27.78
N GLY A 21 10.67 19.61 28.18
CA GLY A 21 11.17 20.64 27.29
C GLY A 21 12.66 20.48 26.96
N VAL A 22 12.98 20.34 25.67
CA VAL A 22 14.23 20.84 25.10
C VAL A 22 13.90 22.18 24.45
N CYS A 23 14.70 23.21 24.74
CA CYS A 23 14.46 24.55 24.21
C CYS A 23 14.60 24.58 22.69
N PHE A 24 13.69 25.27 22.01
CA PHE A 24 13.95 25.75 20.65
C PHE A 24 15.12 26.73 20.70
N VAL A 25 16.30 26.26 20.28
CA VAL A 25 17.37 27.10 19.75
C VAL A 25 17.17 27.13 18.24
N SER A 26 17.26 28.30 17.63
CA SER A 26 17.18 28.47 16.18
C SER A 26 18.21 27.60 15.47
N PRO A 27 17.94 27.14 14.23
CA PRO A 27 18.99 26.68 13.34
C PRO A 27 19.78 27.90 12.82
N ASP A 28 20.58 28.51 13.69
CA ASP A 28 21.80 29.15 13.23
C ASP A 28 22.63 28.05 12.55
N VAL A 29 22.98 28.26 11.28
CA VAL A 29 23.74 27.29 10.49
C VAL A 29 25.18 27.29 11.02
N SER A 30 25.40 26.47 12.05
CA SER A 30 26.72 26.29 12.66
C SER A 30 27.65 25.68 11.60
N ALA A 31 28.62 26.47 11.15
CA ALA A 31 29.69 26.00 10.28
C ALA A 31 30.36 24.76 10.87
N LEU A 32 30.71 23.80 10.01
CA LEU A 32 31.35 22.55 10.43
C LEU A 32 32.69 22.87 11.09
N ASP A 33 32.89 22.37 12.31
CA ASP A 33 34.13 22.59 13.06
C ASP A 33 34.99 21.32 13.19
N LYS A 34 36.21 21.52 13.70
CA LYS A 34 37.18 20.45 13.98
C LYS A 34 36.61 19.37 14.92
N ASN A 35 35.84 19.76 15.93
CA ASN A 35 35.28 18.85 16.93
C ASN A 35 34.17 17.97 16.34
N GLN A 36 33.35 18.52 15.44
CA GLN A 36 32.30 17.78 14.74
C GLN A 36 32.88 16.71 13.80
N ILE A 37 33.98 16.98 13.10
CA ILE A 37 34.68 15.96 12.29
C ILE A 37 35.19 14.81 13.17
N VAL A 38 35.76 15.11 14.34
CA VAL A 38 36.17 14.10 15.33
C VAL A 38 34.97 13.32 15.88
N GLN A 39 33.85 13.98 16.15
CA GLN A 39 32.62 13.30 16.61
C GLN A 39 32.05 12.37 15.54
N MET A 40 31.99 12.78 14.28
CA MET A 40 31.51 11.95 13.17
C MET A 40 32.37 10.69 13.00
N THR A 41 33.70 10.83 13.09
CA THR A 41 34.64 9.69 13.06
C THR A 41 34.41 8.76 14.26
N LYS A 42 34.24 9.31 15.47
CA LYS A 42 33.97 8.52 16.69
C LYS A 42 32.58 7.88 16.74
N LEU A 43 31.63 8.38 15.94
CA LEU A 43 30.33 7.77 15.71
C LEU A 43 30.35 6.69 14.62
N GLY A 44 31.50 6.46 13.96
CA GLY A 44 31.67 5.40 12.96
C GLY A 44 31.06 5.73 11.60
N LEU A 45 30.91 7.01 11.25
CA LEU A 45 30.51 7.41 9.90
C LEU A 45 31.65 7.11 8.91
N ASP A 46 31.30 6.78 7.67
CA ASP A 46 32.26 6.49 6.61
C ASP A 46 32.90 7.76 6.02
N ASP A 47 34.09 7.60 5.45
CA ASP A 47 34.86 8.68 4.84
C ASP A 47 34.11 9.43 3.73
N LYS A 48 33.17 8.81 3.00
CA LYS A 48 32.41 9.47 1.93
C LYS A 48 31.31 10.37 2.54
N ALA A 49 30.63 9.92 3.58
CA ALA A 49 29.71 10.75 4.36
C ALA A 49 30.43 11.93 5.03
N ILE A 50 31.62 11.70 5.61
CA ILE A 50 32.41 12.76 6.25
C ILE A 50 32.92 13.78 5.22
N LYS A 51 33.44 13.34 4.06
CA LYS A 51 33.82 14.24 2.95
C LYS A 51 32.62 15.04 2.42
N GLY A 52 31.46 14.41 2.28
CA GLY A 52 30.22 15.09 1.85
C GLY A 52 29.75 16.19 2.82
N ALA A 53 29.83 15.94 4.13
CA ALA A 53 29.54 16.96 5.14
C ALA A 53 30.55 18.11 5.12
N ILE A 54 31.84 17.80 4.93
CA ILE A 54 32.90 18.79 4.74
C ILE A 54 32.62 19.69 3.54
N ASP A 55 32.16 19.13 2.42
CA ASP A 55 31.84 19.91 1.22
C ASP A 55 30.57 20.75 1.34
N GLY A 56 29.54 20.23 2.02
CA GLY A 56 28.32 20.99 2.34
C GLY A 56 28.53 22.17 3.30
N ALA A 57 29.62 22.18 4.08
CA ALA A 57 29.89 23.17 5.13
C ALA A 57 30.38 24.56 4.64
N GLY A 58 30.49 24.77 3.32
CA GLY A 58 30.99 26.03 2.76
C GLY A 58 32.48 26.27 3.04
N SER A 59 32.87 27.55 3.08
CA SER A 59 34.26 28.02 3.15
C SER A 59 34.69 28.56 4.52
N GLU A 60 33.91 28.30 5.57
CA GLU A 60 34.17 28.84 6.92
C GLU A 60 35.10 27.95 7.76
N LEU A 61 35.13 26.63 7.49
CA LEU A 61 36.09 25.71 8.08
C LEU A 61 37.52 26.03 7.60
N LYS A 62 38.33 26.59 8.49
CA LYS A 62 39.78 26.82 8.30
C LYS A 62 40.58 26.23 9.44
N LEU A 63 41.40 25.24 9.10
CA LEU A 63 42.27 24.51 10.01
C LEU A 63 43.72 24.95 9.84
N THR A 64 44.48 24.93 10.94
CA THR A 64 45.94 25.10 10.93
C THR A 64 46.64 23.76 10.66
N PRO A 65 47.95 23.76 10.32
CA PRO A 65 48.74 22.53 10.27
C PRO A 65 48.78 21.76 11.60
N GLU A 66 48.65 22.45 12.74
CA GLU A 66 48.60 21.86 14.08
C GLU A 66 47.27 21.14 14.31
N ASP A 67 46.14 21.72 13.88
CA ASP A 67 44.83 21.07 13.93
C ASP A 67 44.78 19.76 13.13
N VAL A 68 45.45 19.72 11.98
CA VAL A 68 45.58 18.50 11.15
C VAL A 68 46.42 17.43 11.85
N GLY A 69 47.36 17.82 12.71
CA GLY A 69 48.08 16.91 13.60
C GLY A 69 47.16 16.29 14.65
N GLU A 70 46.31 17.11 15.29
CA GLU A 70 45.36 16.62 16.31
C GLU A 70 44.24 15.75 15.72
N LEU A 71 43.74 16.05 14.51
CA LEU A 71 42.75 15.20 13.83
C LEU A 71 43.26 13.76 13.63
N ARG A 72 44.56 13.57 13.36
CA ARG A 72 45.19 12.24 13.25
C ARG A 72 45.24 11.51 14.60
N LEU A 73 45.61 12.23 15.66
CA LEU A 73 45.67 11.67 17.02
C LEU A 73 44.28 11.26 17.53
N GLU A 74 43.23 11.94 17.08
CA GLU A 74 41.83 11.64 17.35
C GLU A 74 41.21 10.59 16.39
N GLY A 75 42.00 10.02 15.48
CA GLY A 75 41.63 8.86 14.65
C GLY A 75 41.01 9.16 13.28
N VAL A 76 41.05 10.42 12.80
CA VAL A 76 40.54 10.79 11.47
C VAL A 76 41.47 10.26 10.37
N SER A 77 40.91 9.72 9.29
CA SER A 77 41.68 9.11 8.20
C SER A 77 42.52 10.12 7.41
N GLU A 78 43.64 9.64 6.83
CA GLU A 78 44.41 10.43 5.85
C GLU A 78 43.57 10.81 4.62
N ASP A 79 42.55 10.02 4.29
CA ASP A 79 41.65 10.25 3.16
C ASP A 79 40.78 11.50 3.38
N ILE A 80 40.24 11.67 4.59
CA ILE A 80 39.52 12.89 5.00
C ILE A 80 40.50 14.08 5.12
N ILE A 81 41.70 13.86 5.65
CA ILE A 81 42.73 14.90 5.79
C ILE A 81 43.21 15.42 4.43
N ASN A 82 43.42 14.54 3.46
CA ASN A 82 43.80 14.93 2.10
C ASN A 82 42.65 15.65 1.38
N HIS A 83 41.40 15.29 1.65
CA HIS A 83 40.23 16.05 1.19
C HIS A 83 40.19 17.48 1.78
N LEU A 84 40.45 17.63 3.07
CA LEU A 84 40.56 18.94 3.74
C LEU A 84 41.67 19.83 3.16
N LYS A 85 42.81 19.24 2.76
CA LYS A 85 43.87 19.97 2.03
C LYS A 85 43.43 20.34 0.61
N ALA A 86 42.94 19.37 -0.16
CA ALA A 86 42.55 19.56 -1.56
C ALA A 86 41.43 20.59 -1.74
N THR A 87 40.53 20.70 -0.75
CA THR A 87 39.45 21.70 -0.72
C THR A 87 39.87 23.06 -0.12
N GLY A 88 41.16 23.28 0.14
CA GLY A 88 41.70 24.56 0.62
C GLY A 88 41.33 24.92 2.07
N ARG A 89 40.82 23.95 2.84
CA ARG A 89 40.38 24.15 4.23
C ARG A 89 41.52 24.09 5.25
N VAL A 90 42.75 23.74 4.82
CA VAL A 90 43.98 23.86 5.61
C VAL A 90 44.77 25.08 5.14
N SER A 91 45.08 25.99 6.06
CA SER A 91 45.75 27.26 5.73
C SER A 91 47.27 27.11 5.69
N GLY A 92 47.89 26.93 4.52
CA GLY A 92 49.36 26.91 4.48
C GLY A 92 50.15 26.49 3.24
N GLU A 93 49.65 26.58 1.99
CA GLU A 93 50.54 26.53 0.81
C GLU A 93 49.92 27.25 -0.40
N ALA A 94 50.75 27.81 -1.30
CA ALA A 94 50.31 28.64 -2.43
C ALA A 94 51.15 28.40 -3.70
N THR A 95 50.48 28.43 -4.86
CA THR A 95 50.99 27.94 -6.16
C THR A 95 51.47 29.02 -7.12
N THR A 96 52.55 28.73 -7.87
CA THR A 96 52.96 29.33 -9.15
C THR A 96 53.77 28.29 -9.93
N GLU A 97 53.88 28.20 -11.27
CA GLU A 97 53.24 28.77 -12.49
C GLU A 97 53.61 27.80 -13.66
N THR A 98 53.13 27.82 -14.92
CA THR A 98 52.47 28.81 -15.81
C THR A 98 51.69 28.06 -16.93
N ALA A 99 50.96 28.78 -17.81
CA ALA A 99 50.46 28.30 -19.13
C ALA A 99 50.67 29.41 -20.19
N PRO A 100 50.64 29.18 -21.53
CA PRO A 100 49.37 28.95 -22.27
C PRO A 100 49.41 28.15 -23.61
N ASP A 101 48.22 27.67 -24.04
CA ASP A 101 47.70 27.47 -25.42
C ASP A 101 48.43 26.64 -26.52
N PRO A 102 47.73 26.13 -27.57
CA PRO A 102 46.30 25.81 -27.70
C PRO A 102 46.02 24.36 -28.24
N ALA A 103 44.74 23.96 -28.36
CA ALA A 103 44.31 22.62 -28.79
C ALA A 103 44.52 22.30 -30.30
N PRO A 104 44.60 21.00 -30.66
CA PRO A 104 43.56 20.47 -31.57
C PRO A 104 43.20 18.97 -31.43
N GLY A 105 41.91 18.66 -31.62
CA GLY A 105 41.43 17.44 -32.30
C GLY A 105 41.41 16.09 -31.54
N PRO A 106 40.58 15.12 -31.97
CA PRO A 106 40.48 13.80 -31.36
C PRO A 106 41.54 12.80 -31.88
N GLY A 107 42.04 11.95 -30.98
CA GLY A 107 42.89 10.78 -31.25
C GLY A 107 42.27 9.49 -30.68
N PRO A 108 42.78 8.29 -31.05
CA PRO A 108 42.06 7.03 -30.92
C PRO A 108 42.11 6.38 -29.52
N ALA A 109 41.33 5.30 -29.40
CA ALA A 109 41.27 4.35 -28.29
C ALA A 109 42.66 3.82 -27.85
N PRO A 110 42.82 3.36 -26.59
CA PRO A 110 44.14 3.06 -26.02
C PRO A 110 44.86 1.91 -26.74
N SER A 111 46.04 2.21 -27.26
CA SER A 111 47.08 1.23 -27.60
C SER A 111 47.90 0.88 -26.35
N ASP A 112 48.35 -0.37 -26.23
CA ASP A 112 49.18 -0.83 -25.11
C ASP A 112 50.48 0.00 -24.95
N SER A 113 50.72 0.57 -23.76
CA SER A 113 52.05 1.05 -23.36
C SER A 113 52.19 1.19 -21.84
N ASP A 114 53.34 0.73 -21.34
CA ASP A 114 54.07 1.27 -20.19
C ASP A 114 53.40 1.24 -18.81
N VAL A 115 53.40 0.04 -18.23
CA VAL A 115 53.59 -0.13 -16.78
C VAL A 115 55.00 0.40 -16.41
N SER A 116 55.13 1.71 -16.23
CA SER A 116 56.36 2.37 -15.78
C SER A 116 56.58 2.21 -14.28
N LEU A 117 56.91 0.98 -13.88
CA LEU A 117 57.45 0.67 -12.56
C LEU A 117 58.93 1.12 -12.48
N GLU A 118 59.34 1.63 -11.32
CA GLU A 118 60.65 2.26 -11.15
C GLU A 118 61.80 1.25 -11.37
N PRO A 119 62.90 1.64 -12.06
CA PRO A 119 64.08 0.79 -12.14
C PRO A 119 64.67 0.55 -10.75
N ALA A 120 65.07 -0.69 -10.46
CA ALA A 120 65.81 -1.00 -9.25
C ALA A 120 67.05 -0.09 -9.14
N PRO A 121 67.38 0.41 -7.93
CA PRO A 121 68.43 1.42 -7.78
C PRO A 121 69.79 0.94 -8.31
N ALA A 122 70.62 1.89 -8.73
CA ALA A 122 71.99 1.60 -9.16
C ALA A 122 72.84 1.00 -8.02
N PRO A 123 73.89 0.22 -8.34
CA PRO A 123 74.83 -0.31 -7.35
C PRO A 123 75.80 0.77 -6.85
N SER A 124 76.23 0.65 -5.59
CA SER A 124 77.33 1.42 -5.00
C SER A 124 78.64 0.61 -5.00
N GLU A 125 79.79 1.26 -5.12
CA GLU A 125 81.07 0.59 -5.47
C GLU A 125 81.66 -0.36 -4.38
N GLU A 126 81.01 -0.52 -3.23
CA GLU A 126 81.36 -1.52 -2.19
C GLU A 126 80.13 -2.32 -1.71
N GLU A 127 79.23 -2.76 -2.61
CA GLU A 127 78.20 -3.75 -2.25
C GLU A 127 78.80 -5.12 -1.89
N SER A 128 78.23 -5.75 -0.86
CA SER A 128 78.56 -7.12 -0.48
C SER A 128 78.02 -8.14 -1.49
N GLU A 129 78.61 -9.34 -1.49
CA GLU A 129 78.16 -10.43 -2.37
C GLU A 129 76.75 -10.92 -1.99
N GLU A 130 76.32 -10.74 -0.73
CA GLU A 130 74.94 -11.00 -0.29
C GLU A 130 73.97 -9.96 -0.86
N GLU A 131 74.28 -8.65 -0.79
CA GLU A 131 73.41 -7.59 -1.33
C GLU A 131 73.21 -7.70 -2.85
N ARG A 132 74.27 -8.06 -3.61
CA ARG A 132 74.15 -8.29 -5.05
C ARG A 132 73.22 -9.47 -5.37
N LEU A 133 73.36 -10.58 -4.64
CA LEU A 133 72.49 -11.75 -4.79
C LEU A 133 71.04 -11.47 -4.35
N GLU A 134 70.85 -10.63 -3.32
CA GLU A 134 69.52 -10.17 -2.88
C GLU A 134 68.85 -9.32 -3.97
N ARG A 135 69.57 -8.36 -4.58
CA ARG A 135 69.06 -7.57 -5.72
C ARG A 135 68.75 -8.45 -6.94
N GLU A 136 69.62 -9.39 -7.29
CA GLU A 136 69.38 -10.34 -8.39
C GLU A 136 68.14 -11.20 -8.12
N ARG A 137 67.90 -11.61 -6.86
CA ARG A 137 66.68 -12.34 -6.49
C ARG A 137 65.43 -11.46 -6.59
N ILE A 138 65.47 -10.25 -6.04
CA ILE A 138 64.33 -9.30 -6.08
C ILE A 138 64.00 -8.91 -7.52
N ALA A 139 64.99 -8.63 -8.36
CA ALA A 139 64.77 -8.32 -9.78
C ALA A 139 64.12 -9.49 -10.53
N LYS A 140 64.50 -10.74 -10.21
CA LYS A 140 63.92 -11.94 -10.81
C LYS A 140 62.51 -12.26 -10.29
N GLU A 141 62.28 -12.11 -8.98
CA GLU A 141 60.93 -12.20 -8.38
C GLU A 141 59.98 -11.17 -8.99
N TYR A 142 60.49 -9.96 -9.27
CA TYR A 142 59.79 -8.89 -9.96
C TYR A 142 59.51 -9.21 -11.44
N GLU A 143 60.47 -9.71 -12.22
CA GLU A 143 60.23 -10.17 -13.60
C GLU A 143 59.20 -11.30 -13.65
N GLU A 144 59.26 -12.26 -12.72
CA GLU A 144 58.27 -13.33 -12.58
C GLU A 144 56.87 -12.79 -12.21
N GLU A 145 56.77 -11.73 -11.41
CA GLU A 145 55.49 -11.08 -11.10
C GLU A 145 54.90 -10.30 -12.29
N VAL A 146 55.75 -9.59 -13.04
CA VAL A 146 55.35 -8.85 -14.26
C VAL A 146 54.88 -9.83 -15.33
N MET A 147 55.60 -10.93 -15.54
CA MET A 147 55.18 -12.00 -16.46
C MET A 147 53.83 -12.62 -16.03
N ARG A 148 53.65 -12.92 -14.74
CA ARG A 148 52.37 -13.44 -14.22
C ARG A 148 51.20 -12.47 -14.46
N LYS A 149 51.42 -11.15 -14.25
CA LYS A 149 50.42 -10.11 -14.54
C LYS A 149 50.11 -10.00 -16.03
N ALA A 150 51.11 -10.13 -16.91
CA ALA A 150 50.91 -10.13 -18.35
C ALA A 150 50.15 -11.37 -18.86
N GLU A 151 50.44 -12.57 -18.33
CA GLU A 151 49.68 -13.79 -18.61
C GLU A 151 48.22 -13.68 -18.13
N GLU A 152 48.00 -13.09 -16.96
CA GLU A 152 46.67 -12.83 -16.41
C GLU A 152 45.86 -11.82 -17.25
N LEU A 153 46.47 -10.71 -17.66
CA LEU A 153 45.84 -9.72 -18.53
C LEU A 153 45.53 -10.29 -19.93
N ASN A 154 46.42 -11.10 -20.50
CA ASN A 154 46.18 -11.77 -21.78
C ASN A 154 45.02 -12.77 -21.66
N ARG A 155 44.97 -13.55 -20.57
CA ARG A 155 43.84 -14.44 -20.26
C ARG A 155 42.51 -13.69 -20.11
N GLN A 156 42.53 -12.51 -19.50
CA GLN A 156 41.35 -11.63 -19.42
C GLN A 156 40.92 -11.15 -20.82
N LYS A 157 41.84 -10.57 -21.62
CA LYS A 157 41.57 -10.14 -23.00
C LYS A 157 41.03 -11.29 -23.89
N GLU A 158 41.55 -12.51 -23.72
CA GLU A 158 41.03 -13.71 -24.41
C GLU A 158 39.61 -14.09 -23.97
N GLN A 159 39.32 -14.04 -22.66
CA GLN A 159 37.99 -14.32 -22.11
C GLN A 159 36.97 -13.27 -22.55
N GLU A 160 37.34 -11.99 -22.55
CA GLU A 160 36.52 -10.89 -23.07
C GLU A 160 36.22 -11.07 -24.56
N SER A 161 37.23 -11.35 -25.39
CA SER A 161 37.02 -11.59 -26.82
C SER A 161 36.13 -12.82 -27.08
N GLN A 162 36.24 -13.88 -26.28
CA GLN A 162 35.35 -15.04 -26.36
C GLN A 162 33.91 -14.69 -25.91
N ARG A 163 33.75 -13.87 -24.87
CA ARG A 163 32.46 -13.34 -24.41
C ARG A 163 31.78 -12.50 -25.50
N GLU A 164 32.49 -11.55 -26.10
CA GLU A 164 31.99 -10.72 -27.21
C GLU A 164 31.60 -11.55 -28.43
N GLN A 165 32.42 -12.52 -28.83
CA GLN A 165 32.11 -13.42 -29.94
C GLN A 165 30.84 -14.25 -29.66
N ARG A 166 30.62 -14.70 -28.43
CA ARG A 166 29.40 -15.42 -28.03
C ARG A 166 28.20 -14.48 -27.92
N LEU A 167 28.39 -13.26 -27.43
CA LEU A 167 27.37 -12.21 -27.35
C LEU A 167 26.84 -11.86 -28.75
N GLN A 168 27.73 -11.67 -29.73
CA GLN A 168 27.36 -11.44 -31.14
C GLN A 168 26.67 -12.65 -31.80
N GLN A 169 26.99 -13.88 -31.38
CA GLN A 169 26.29 -15.09 -31.84
C GLN A 169 24.87 -15.17 -31.24
N MET A 170 24.71 -14.83 -29.96
CA MET A 170 23.41 -14.83 -29.28
C MET A 170 22.51 -13.67 -29.71
N ALA A 171 23.06 -12.48 -29.97
CA ALA A 171 22.32 -11.35 -30.55
C ALA A 171 21.59 -11.73 -31.85
N ARG A 172 22.25 -12.52 -32.71
CA ARG A 172 21.66 -13.04 -33.97
C ARG A 172 20.51 -14.04 -33.76
N ARG A 173 20.29 -14.51 -32.53
CA ARG A 173 19.19 -15.41 -32.14
C ARG A 173 18.03 -14.68 -31.43
N LEU A 174 18.15 -13.38 -31.16
CA LEU A 174 17.02 -12.60 -30.62
C LEU A 174 15.78 -12.60 -31.55
N PRO A 175 15.90 -12.62 -32.89
CA PRO A 175 14.75 -12.83 -33.79
C PRO A 175 14.14 -14.24 -33.69
N GLU A 176 14.95 -15.29 -33.56
CA GLU A 176 14.49 -16.67 -33.31
C GLU A 176 13.68 -16.74 -32.01
N ALA A 177 14.17 -16.10 -30.93
CA ALA A 177 13.45 -16.00 -29.67
C ALA A 177 12.11 -15.25 -29.82
N LYS A 178 12.06 -14.19 -30.64
CA LYS A 178 10.84 -13.40 -30.89
C LYS A 178 9.75 -14.23 -31.60
N GLU A 179 10.13 -15.01 -32.62
CA GLU A 179 9.23 -15.96 -33.28
C GLU A 179 8.74 -17.06 -32.32
N LEU A 180 9.56 -17.49 -31.36
CA LEU A 180 9.17 -18.44 -30.31
C LEU A 180 8.15 -17.83 -29.31
N VAL A 181 8.24 -16.54 -28.97
CA VAL A 181 7.19 -15.86 -28.18
C VAL A 181 5.87 -15.82 -28.95
N GLU A 182 5.91 -15.49 -30.24
CA GLU A 182 4.72 -15.28 -31.07
C GLU A 182 4.02 -16.59 -31.48
N SER A 183 4.76 -17.70 -31.51
CA SER A 183 4.22 -19.05 -31.66
C SER A 183 3.79 -19.72 -30.33
N GLY A 184 4.06 -19.09 -29.19
CA GLY A 184 3.66 -19.56 -27.86
C GLY A 184 4.68 -20.46 -27.14
N SER A 185 5.85 -20.73 -27.75
CA SER A 185 7.01 -21.39 -27.15
C SER A 185 7.76 -20.47 -26.15
N ASN A 186 7.02 -19.83 -25.24
CA ASN A 186 7.55 -18.80 -24.32
C ASN A 186 8.74 -19.29 -23.48
N MET A 187 8.71 -20.55 -23.02
CA MET A 187 9.78 -21.16 -22.24
C MET A 187 11.04 -21.51 -23.03
N GLU A 188 10.99 -21.47 -24.36
CA GLU A 188 12.17 -21.61 -25.25
C GLU A 188 12.74 -20.22 -25.56
N ALA A 189 11.88 -19.25 -25.86
CA ALA A 189 12.26 -17.85 -26.00
C ALA A 189 12.97 -17.30 -24.76
N ALA A 190 12.38 -17.50 -23.56
CA ALA A 190 12.94 -17.07 -22.29
C ALA A 190 14.37 -17.60 -22.06
N ARG A 191 14.66 -18.85 -22.45
CA ARG A 191 16.01 -19.44 -22.36
C ARG A 191 17.02 -18.72 -23.26
N ILE A 192 16.64 -18.36 -24.49
CA ILE A 192 17.54 -17.64 -25.42
C ILE A 192 17.82 -16.23 -24.89
N TYR A 193 16.80 -15.53 -24.38
CA TYR A 193 16.98 -14.22 -23.76
C TYR A 193 17.84 -14.27 -22.50
N LEU A 194 17.64 -15.27 -21.62
CA LEU A 194 18.47 -15.48 -20.43
C LEU A 194 19.93 -15.81 -20.79
N GLU A 195 20.17 -16.68 -21.78
CA GLU A 195 21.54 -16.98 -22.22
C GLU A 195 22.22 -15.72 -22.80
N PHE A 196 21.52 -14.88 -23.56
CA PHE A 196 22.06 -13.61 -24.05
C PHE A 196 22.36 -12.63 -22.90
N LEU A 197 21.44 -12.44 -21.96
CA LEU A 197 21.60 -11.54 -20.82
C LEU A 197 22.71 -12.00 -19.85
N SER A 198 22.92 -13.32 -19.70
CA SER A 198 24.02 -13.88 -18.88
C SER A 198 25.42 -13.62 -19.43
N LEU A 199 25.54 -13.06 -20.64
CA LEU A 199 26.81 -12.65 -21.23
C LEU A 199 27.14 -11.17 -20.93
N GLU A 200 26.34 -10.50 -20.10
CA GLU A 200 26.46 -9.10 -19.71
C GLU A 200 26.56 -8.15 -20.93
N PRO A 201 25.49 -8.03 -21.74
CA PRO A 201 25.42 -7.03 -22.81
C PRO A 201 25.54 -5.62 -22.22
N ALA A 202 26.00 -4.66 -23.02
CA ALA A 202 26.02 -3.26 -22.62
C ALA A 202 24.61 -2.79 -22.19
N PRO A 203 24.43 -2.25 -20.97
CA PRO A 203 23.14 -1.72 -20.52
C PRO A 203 22.56 -0.70 -21.51
N GLU A 204 21.23 -0.63 -21.59
CA GLU A 204 20.47 0.31 -22.44
C GLU A 204 20.68 0.20 -23.96
N SER A 205 21.60 -0.67 -24.43
CA SER A 205 21.74 -1.02 -25.86
C SER A 205 20.46 -1.63 -26.42
N ASP A 206 20.25 -1.48 -27.73
CA ASP A 206 19.01 -1.91 -28.38
C ASP A 206 18.81 -3.44 -28.25
N GLU A 207 19.87 -4.25 -28.39
CA GLU A 207 19.80 -5.70 -28.19
C GLU A 207 19.53 -6.07 -26.72
N TRP A 208 20.08 -5.33 -25.75
CA TRP A 208 19.76 -5.51 -24.32
C TRP A 208 18.29 -5.18 -24.04
N TYR A 209 17.79 -4.08 -24.59
CA TYR A 209 16.40 -3.65 -24.43
C TYR A 209 15.40 -4.62 -25.08
N GLU A 210 15.68 -5.08 -26.30
CA GLU A 210 14.92 -6.15 -26.98
C GLU A 210 14.91 -7.44 -26.14
N ALA A 211 16.06 -7.82 -25.56
CA ALA A 211 16.17 -9.04 -24.76
C ALA A 211 15.45 -8.95 -23.40
N ARG A 212 15.54 -7.82 -22.69
CA ARG A 212 14.79 -7.59 -21.44
C ARG A 212 13.28 -7.61 -21.69
N PHE A 213 12.79 -6.91 -22.72
CA PHE A 213 11.36 -6.93 -23.06
C PHE A 213 10.90 -8.31 -23.54
N GLY A 214 11.71 -8.98 -24.37
CA GLY A 214 11.47 -10.35 -24.83
C GLY A 214 11.35 -11.35 -23.67
N LEU A 215 12.25 -11.26 -22.68
CA LEU A 215 12.20 -12.07 -21.46
C LEU A 215 10.94 -11.78 -20.64
N ALA A 216 10.67 -10.51 -20.35
CA ALA A 216 9.49 -10.10 -19.59
C ALA A 216 8.19 -10.58 -20.24
N ARG A 217 8.05 -10.39 -21.56
CA ARG A 217 6.90 -10.85 -22.36
C ARG A 217 6.77 -12.38 -22.36
N SER A 218 7.89 -13.11 -22.45
CA SER A 218 7.91 -14.57 -22.39
C SER A 218 7.39 -15.09 -21.05
N LEU A 219 7.95 -14.61 -19.94
CA LEU A 219 7.57 -15.03 -18.58
C LEU A 219 6.12 -14.67 -18.27
N TYR A 220 5.69 -13.45 -18.63
CA TYR A 220 4.31 -12.98 -18.48
C TYR A 220 3.31 -13.85 -19.26
N ASN A 221 3.59 -14.16 -20.54
CA ASN A 221 2.75 -15.03 -21.36
C ASN A 221 2.64 -16.46 -20.79
N GLN A 222 3.69 -16.93 -20.12
CA GLN A 222 3.73 -18.25 -19.48
C GLN A 222 2.96 -18.29 -18.13
N GLY A 223 2.58 -17.14 -17.58
CA GLY A 223 1.99 -17.02 -16.24
C GLY A 223 3.01 -16.93 -15.11
N ILE A 224 4.29 -16.71 -15.43
CA ILE A 224 5.37 -16.45 -14.48
C ILE A 224 5.44 -14.92 -14.27
N LEU A 225 4.46 -14.40 -13.53
CA LEU A 225 4.21 -12.97 -13.38
C LEU A 225 5.27 -12.28 -12.53
N SER A 226 5.62 -12.83 -11.37
CA SER A 226 6.70 -12.33 -10.50
C SER A 226 8.09 -12.51 -11.12
N GLY A 227 8.28 -13.50 -11.99
CA GLY A 227 9.49 -13.58 -12.84
C GLY A 227 9.59 -12.45 -13.86
N ALA A 228 8.47 -12.02 -14.45
CA ALA A 228 8.45 -10.94 -15.43
C ALA A 228 8.70 -9.53 -14.84
N THR A 229 8.43 -9.31 -13.55
CA THR A 229 8.46 -7.98 -12.91
C THR A 229 9.75 -7.18 -13.12
N GLU A 230 10.90 -7.79 -12.85
CA GLU A 230 12.22 -7.17 -12.88
C GLU A 230 12.66 -6.74 -14.30
N PRO A 231 12.70 -7.64 -15.31
CA PRO A 231 13.01 -7.23 -16.69
C PRO A 231 11.96 -6.29 -17.29
N LEU A 232 10.73 -6.26 -16.76
CA LEU A 232 9.73 -5.27 -17.15
C LEU A 232 10.02 -3.88 -16.56
N LEU A 233 10.44 -3.80 -15.30
CA LEU A 233 10.78 -2.54 -14.64
C LEU A 233 11.96 -1.85 -15.36
N GLU A 234 13.00 -2.60 -15.71
CA GLU A 234 14.14 -2.09 -16.50
C GLU A 234 13.69 -1.50 -17.85
N VAL A 235 12.79 -2.19 -18.56
CA VAL A 235 12.24 -1.75 -19.86
C VAL A 235 11.37 -0.50 -19.75
N LEU A 236 10.78 -0.25 -18.57
CA LEU A 236 10.02 0.96 -18.29
C LEU A 236 10.91 2.14 -17.89
N LEU A 237 11.92 1.91 -17.05
CA LEU A 237 12.86 2.94 -16.60
C LEU A 237 13.83 3.39 -17.72
N ALA A 238 14.05 2.56 -18.74
CA ALA A 238 14.91 2.86 -19.89
C ALA A 238 14.37 3.96 -20.85
N GLY A 239 13.17 4.52 -20.62
CA GLY A 239 12.66 5.70 -21.33
C GLY A 239 11.31 5.50 -22.04
N ALA A 240 10.51 6.58 -22.08
CA ALA A 240 9.21 6.60 -22.75
C ALA A 240 9.29 6.71 -24.30
N ASP A 241 10.47 7.08 -24.81
CA ASP A 241 10.84 7.10 -26.23
C ASP A 241 11.13 5.70 -26.79
N LYS A 242 11.42 4.72 -25.92
CA LYS A 242 11.85 3.38 -26.34
C LYS A 242 10.67 2.55 -26.91
N PRO A 243 10.89 1.72 -27.96
CA PRO A 243 9.80 1.13 -28.75
C PRO A 243 8.77 0.25 -28.03
N TYR A 244 9.11 -0.29 -26.85
CA TYR A 244 8.25 -1.23 -26.12
C TYR A 244 7.63 -0.64 -24.85
N PHE A 245 7.89 0.63 -24.51
CA PHE A 245 7.42 1.27 -23.28
C PHE A 245 5.90 1.15 -23.06
N VAL A 246 5.09 1.48 -24.07
CA VAL A 246 3.62 1.40 -24.00
C VAL A 246 3.13 -0.04 -23.76
N ALA A 247 3.75 -1.02 -24.41
CA ALA A 247 3.42 -2.44 -24.23
C ALA A 247 3.85 -2.96 -22.85
N ALA A 248 5.02 -2.53 -22.37
CA ALA A 248 5.51 -2.84 -21.04
C ALA A 248 4.61 -2.26 -19.94
N PHE A 249 4.10 -1.04 -20.13
CA PHE A 249 3.18 -0.40 -19.19
C PHE A 249 1.82 -1.09 -19.14
N ALA A 250 1.32 -1.58 -20.28
CA ALA A 250 0.11 -2.42 -20.31
C ALA A 250 0.31 -3.76 -19.54
N MET A 251 1.50 -4.37 -19.61
CA MET A 251 1.85 -5.52 -18.78
C MET A 251 1.93 -5.15 -17.29
N LEU A 252 2.53 -4.00 -16.94
CA LEU A 252 2.62 -3.51 -15.56
C LEU A 252 1.24 -3.38 -14.92
N ARG A 253 0.28 -2.72 -15.60
CA ARG A 253 -1.12 -2.59 -15.13
C ARG A 253 -1.71 -3.95 -14.71
N LYS A 254 -1.44 -5.01 -15.47
CA LYS A 254 -1.91 -6.38 -15.17
C LYS A 254 -1.13 -7.06 -14.04
N LEU A 255 0.20 -6.89 -13.95
CA LEU A 255 0.98 -7.36 -12.79
C LEU A 255 0.50 -6.70 -11.48
N THR A 256 0.22 -5.40 -11.52
CA THR A 256 -0.36 -4.62 -10.41
C THR A 256 -1.74 -5.13 -9.97
N GLN A 257 -2.54 -5.69 -10.90
CA GLN A 257 -3.87 -6.26 -10.65
C GLN A 257 -3.83 -7.70 -10.11
N GLU A 258 -2.96 -8.55 -10.67
CA GLU A 258 -2.93 -10.00 -10.41
C GLU A 258 -2.07 -10.37 -9.20
N ILE A 259 -0.85 -9.84 -9.10
CA ILE A 259 0.12 -10.15 -8.03
C ILE A 259 0.36 -8.95 -7.09
N GLY A 260 -0.28 -7.81 -7.36
CA GLY A 260 -0.16 -6.61 -6.52
C GLY A 260 1.15 -5.85 -6.70
N TYR A 261 1.93 -6.12 -7.76
CA TYR A 261 3.24 -5.51 -7.97
C TYR A 261 3.14 -3.98 -8.13
N ARG A 262 3.63 -3.27 -7.10
CA ARG A 262 3.65 -1.80 -6.96
C ARG A 262 4.85 -1.37 -6.10
N PRO A 263 6.12 -1.60 -6.49
CA PRO A 263 7.26 -1.13 -5.70
C PRO A 263 7.37 0.41 -5.76
N PRO A 264 7.90 1.09 -4.73
CA PRO A 264 7.99 2.56 -4.70
C PRO A 264 8.74 3.18 -5.90
N ILE A 265 9.72 2.47 -6.47
CA ILE A 265 10.51 2.91 -7.63
C ILE A 265 9.68 3.17 -8.91
N LEU A 266 8.41 2.73 -8.97
CA LEU A 266 7.50 3.16 -10.05
C LEU A 266 7.21 4.67 -10.02
N GLU A 267 7.49 5.36 -8.92
CA GLU A 267 7.44 6.82 -8.84
C GLU A 267 8.38 7.49 -9.86
N GLU A 268 9.52 6.89 -10.20
CA GLU A 268 10.47 7.41 -11.19
C GLU A 268 9.84 7.55 -12.60
N LEU A 269 8.78 6.79 -12.89
CA LEU A 269 8.02 6.92 -14.15
C LEU A 269 7.42 8.33 -14.31
N THR A 270 7.19 9.07 -13.21
CA THR A 270 6.74 10.47 -13.27
C THR A 270 7.74 11.45 -13.87
N GLN A 271 9.03 11.09 -13.91
CA GLN A 271 10.08 11.91 -14.52
C GLN A 271 10.13 11.77 -16.05
N LEU A 272 9.43 10.77 -16.61
CA LEU A 272 9.43 10.48 -18.04
C LEU A 272 8.44 11.38 -18.79
N TYR A 273 8.90 12.03 -19.86
CA TYR A 273 8.03 12.82 -20.72
C TYR A 273 7.18 11.94 -21.63
N ILE A 274 5.88 11.83 -21.31
CA ILE A 274 4.89 11.05 -22.08
C ILE A 274 4.07 11.89 -23.08
N GLY A 275 4.35 13.18 -23.24
CA GLY A 275 3.48 14.12 -23.95
C GLY A 275 3.33 13.87 -25.47
N ASP A 276 4.29 13.16 -26.07
CA ASP A 276 4.26 12.77 -27.50
C ASP A 276 3.54 11.44 -27.75
N LEU A 277 3.13 10.71 -26.70
CA LEU A 277 2.37 9.45 -26.80
C LEU A 277 0.88 9.70 -27.05
N ASN A 278 0.12 8.69 -27.50
CA ASN A 278 -1.30 8.89 -27.83
C ASN A 278 -2.15 9.26 -26.60
N PRO A 279 -3.23 10.07 -26.76
CA PRO A 279 -4.05 10.54 -25.63
C PRO A 279 -4.59 9.41 -24.75
N ASP A 280 -4.97 8.28 -25.33
CA ASP A 280 -5.50 7.11 -24.60
C ASP A 280 -4.44 6.51 -23.65
N PHE A 281 -3.17 6.50 -24.07
CA PHE A 281 -2.07 6.12 -23.19
C PHE A 281 -1.84 7.16 -22.10
N GLN A 282 -1.87 8.46 -22.44
CA GLN A 282 -1.72 9.52 -21.45
C GLN A 282 -2.83 9.46 -20.38
N ALA A 283 -4.08 9.16 -20.77
CA ALA A 283 -5.19 8.91 -19.86
C ALA A 283 -4.91 7.71 -18.94
N SER A 284 -4.59 6.55 -19.53
CA SER A 284 -4.24 5.31 -18.82
C SER A 284 -3.08 5.50 -17.82
N PHE A 285 -2.05 6.27 -18.20
CA PHE A 285 -0.89 6.55 -17.36
C PHE A 285 -1.25 7.47 -16.20
N ASN A 286 -1.96 8.57 -16.45
CA ASN A 286 -2.37 9.50 -15.40
C ASN A 286 -3.34 8.85 -14.41
N TYR A 287 -4.27 8.02 -14.87
CA TYR A 287 -5.11 7.18 -14.00
C TYR A 287 -4.27 6.25 -13.12
N TYR A 288 -3.32 5.50 -13.72
CA TYR A 288 -2.49 4.54 -12.99
C TYR A 288 -1.60 5.20 -11.95
N MET A 289 -0.89 6.28 -12.31
CA MET A 289 -0.02 7.01 -11.37
C MET A 289 -0.83 7.71 -10.27
N GLY A 290 -2.00 8.25 -10.61
CA GLY A 290 -2.93 8.81 -9.62
C GLY A 290 -3.42 7.78 -8.60
N LYS A 291 -3.72 6.56 -9.06
CA LYS A 291 -4.10 5.42 -8.22
C LYS A 291 -2.92 4.90 -7.38
N PHE A 292 -1.72 4.85 -7.94
CA PHE A 292 -0.48 4.55 -7.22
C PHE A 292 -0.22 5.53 -6.07
N PHE A 293 -0.32 6.86 -6.32
CA PHE A 293 -0.16 7.84 -5.25
C PHE A 293 -1.28 7.76 -4.19
N PHE A 294 -2.50 7.39 -4.58
CA PHE A 294 -3.59 7.13 -3.64
C PHE A 294 -3.32 5.91 -2.75
N ASP A 295 -2.83 4.80 -3.31
CA ASP A 295 -2.44 3.60 -2.55
C ASP A 295 -1.33 3.91 -1.51
N TYR A 296 -0.47 4.89 -1.79
CA TYR A 296 0.58 5.38 -0.89
C TYR A 296 0.14 6.55 0.03
N SER A 297 -1.16 6.81 0.15
CA SER A 297 -1.75 7.91 0.95
C SER A 297 -1.23 9.32 0.60
N ARG A 298 -0.75 9.52 -0.64
CA ARG A 298 -0.29 10.83 -1.14
C ARG A 298 -1.42 11.55 -1.89
N SER A 299 -2.49 11.85 -1.17
CA SER A 299 -3.77 12.30 -1.73
C SER A 299 -3.68 13.55 -2.61
N GLU A 300 -2.76 14.48 -2.33
CA GLU A 300 -2.52 15.65 -3.20
C GLU A 300 -1.99 15.25 -4.59
N LEU A 301 -0.96 14.40 -4.65
CA LEU A 301 -0.40 13.87 -5.90
C LEU A 301 -1.41 12.98 -6.64
N ALA A 302 -2.20 12.20 -5.89
CA ALA A 302 -3.30 11.43 -6.48
C ALA A 302 -4.28 12.34 -7.23
N ILE A 303 -4.73 13.44 -6.60
CA ILE A 303 -5.59 14.44 -7.25
C ILE A 303 -4.87 15.08 -8.45
N GLU A 304 -3.58 15.40 -8.32
CA GLU A 304 -2.80 16.08 -9.36
C GLU A 304 -2.65 15.23 -10.65
N TYR A 305 -2.57 13.91 -10.53
CA TYR A 305 -2.54 13.00 -11.68
C TYR A 305 -3.93 12.63 -12.19
N LEU A 306 -4.88 12.31 -11.31
CA LEU A 306 -6.23 11.90 -11.74
C LEU A 306 -6.99 13.03 -12.47
N GLN A 307 -6.76 14.30 -12.13
CA GLN A 307 -7.36 15.43 -12.86
C GLN A 307 -6.85 15.61 -14.30
N LYS A 308 -5.78 14.89 -14.70
CA LYS A 308 -5.23 14.90 -16.06
C LYS A 308 -5.87 13.82 -16.96
N VAL A 309 -6.75 12.98 -16.40
CA VAL A 309 -7.54 12.00 -17.18
C VAL A 309 -8.64 12.75 -17.94
N PRO A 310 -8.74 12.64 -19.28
CA PRO A 310 -9.75 13.33 -20.07
C PRO A 310 -11.14 12.68 -19.93
N VAL A 311 -12.19 13.45 -20.21
CA VAL A 311 -13.61 13.04 -20.05
C VAL A 311 -13.96 11.84 -20.95
N GLU A 312 -13.29 11.73 -22.09
CA GLU A 312 -13.47 10.72 -23.11
C GLU A 312 -12.86 9.35 -22.75
N ALA A 313 -12.08 9.23 -21.67
CA ALA A 313 -11.41 7.99 -21.28
C ALA A 313 -12.31 7.04 -20.49
N ASP A 314 -12.19 5.73 -20.73
CA ASP A 314 -12.94 4.68 -20.00
C ASP A 314 -12.65 4.72 -18.49
N GLU A 315 -11.44 5.11 -18.06
CA GLU A 315 -11.10 5.22 -16.64
C GLU A 315 -11.59 6.51 -15.95
N PHE A 316 -12.17 7.48 -16.69
CA PHE A 316 -12.57 8.79 -16.15
C PHE A 316 -13.58 8.74 -14.98
N PRO A 317 -14.63 7.88 -14.99
CA PRO A 317 -15.55 7.78 -13.85
C PRO A 317 -14.88 7.26 -12.58
N GLU A 318 -13.94 6.31 -12.69
CA GLU A 318 -13.18 5.83 -11.53
C GLU A 318 -12.15 6.87 -11.08
N ALA A 319 -11.50 7.58 -12.00
CA ALA A 319 -10.58 8.67 -11.66
C ALA A 319 -11.27 9.75 -10.81
N LEU A 320 -12.46 10.19 -11.23
CA LEU A 320 -13.29 11.11 -10.44
C LEU A 320 -13.69 10.52 -9.08
N TYR A 321 -14.08 9.24 -9.02
CA TYR A 321 -14.41 8.59 -7.76
C TYR A 321 -13.22 8.54 -6.78
N ILE A 322 -12.02 8.18 -7.24
CA ILE A 322 -10.80 8.16 -6.41
C ILE A 322 -10.41 9.58 -5.99
N MET A 323 -10.49 10.58 -6.89
CA MET A 323 -10.31 12.00 -6.53
C MET A 323 -11.31 12.46 -5.47
N GLY A 324 -12.52 11.92 -5.47
CA GLY A 324 -13.53 12.18 -4.44
C GLY A 324 -13.08 11.67 -3.07
N ILE A 325 -12.54 10.45 -2.99
CA ILE A 325 -12.01 9.90 -1.72
C ILE A 325 -10.76 10.68 -1.28
N ALA A 326 -9.83 10.95 -2.19
CA ALA A 326 -8.59 11.68 -1.91
C ALA A 326 -8.86 13.10 -1.34
N ARG A 327 -9.98 13.74 -1.72
CA ARG A 327 -10.41 15.03 -1.16
C ARG A 327 -11.03 14.94 0.24
N LEU A 328 -11.48 13.75 0.67
CA LEU A 328 -11.92 13.49 2.06
C LEU A 328 -10.76 13.12 3.00
N ASP A 329 -9.53 13.01 2.50
CA ASP A 329 -8.33 12.87 3.32
C ASP A 329 -8.23 14.05 4.32
N PRO A 330 -8.00 13.83 5.63
CA PRO A 330 -7.84 14.91 6.60
C PRO A 330 -6.74 15.94 6.28
N ALA A 331 -5.75 15.61 5.45
CA ALA A 331 -4.75 16.55 4.96
C ALA A 331 -5.29 17.50 3.88
N VAL A 332 -6.23 17.05 3.05
CA VAL A 332 -6.83 17.82 1.94
C VAL A 332 -8.14 18.51 2.37
N ASN A 333 -9.02 17.77 3.05
CA ASN A 333 -10.25 18.24 3.69
C ASN A 333 -11.20 19.07 2.78
N ASP A 334 -11.26 18.75 1.49
CA ASP A 334 -12.12 19.40 0.49
C ASP A 334 -13.43 18.62 0.30
N ILE A 335 -14.29 18.66 1.32
CA ILE A 335 -15.62 18.03 1.29
C ILE A 335 -16.48 18.53 0.12
N PRO A 336 -16.51 19.84 -0.24
CA PRO A 336 -17.26 20.30 -1.42
C PRO A 336 -16.74 19.72 -2.74
N GLY A 337 -15.43 19.67 -2.95
CA GLY A 337 -14.83 19.05 -4.13
C GLY A 337 -15.00 17.52 -4.15
N ALA A 338 -15.00 16.86 -2.99
CA ALA A 338 -15.33 15.44 -2.90
C ALA A 338 -16.77 15.16 -3.37
N LEU A 339 -17.75 15.90 -2.85
CA LEU A 339 -19.16 15.81 -3.27
C LEU A 339 -19.33 16.10 -4.77
N TYR A 340 -18.65 17.12 -5.29
CA TYR A 340 -18.64 17.44 -6.72
C TYR A 340 -18.08 16.26 -7.55
N ASN A 341 -16.93 15.70 -7.16
CA ASN A 341 -16.31 14.59 -7.88
C ASN A 341 -17.18 13.32 -7.86
N PHE A 342 -17.79 12.97 -6.72
CA PHE A 342 -18.70 11.81 -6.67
C PHE A 342 -19.95 12.00 -7.55
N GLN A 343 -20.50 13.20 -7.62
CA GLN A 343 -21.62 13.52 -8.52
C GLN A 343 -21.21 13.39 -10.00
N ASN A 344 -20.06 13.95 -10.39
CA ASN A 344 -19.55 13.85 -11.76
C ASN A 344 -19.16 12.40 -12.11
N ALA A 345 -18.68 11.59 -11.15
CA ALA A 345 -18.38 10.17 -11.38
C ALA A 345 -19.63 9.35 -11.73
N ILE A 346 -20.77 9.65 -11.09
CA ILE A 346 -22.07 9.06 -11.43
C ILE A 346 -22.50 9.52 -12.83
N GLU A 347 -22.48 10.82 -13.10
CA GLU A 347 -22.90 11.38 -14.40
C GLU A 347 -22.04 10.86 -15.56
N ALA A 348 -20.74 10.71 -15.36
CA ALA A 348 -19.83 10.12 -16.35
C ALA A 348 -20.10 8.63 -16.60
N ALA A 349 -20.33 7.84 -15.54
CA ALA A 349 -20.68 6.42 -15.65
C ALA A 349 -22.04 6.21 -16.35
N GLU A 350 -23.04 7.06 -16.07
CA GLU A 350 -24.32 7.07 -16.78
C GLU A 350 -24.13 7.47 -18.26
N ALA A 351 -23.31 8.50 -18.55
CA ALA A 351 -23.10 9.02 -19.91
C ALA A 351 -22.31 8.09 -20.84
N GLN A 352 -21.31 7.36 -20.33
CA GLN A 352 -20.55 6.37 -21.10
C GLN A 352 -21.39 5.13 -21.48
N ASN A 353 -22.60 4.99 -20.92
CA ASN A 353 -23.44 3.80 -21.02
C ASN A 353 -22.73 2.53 -20.49
N ASN A 354 -21.61 2.71 -19.76
CA ASN A 354 -20.84 1.68 -19.10
C ASN A 354 -21.55 1.31 -17.80
N THR A 355 -22.66 0.57 -17.92
CA THR A 355 -23.48 0.13 -16.80
C THR A 355 -22.84 -1.02 -16.00
N GLU A 356 -21.50 -1.09 -15.93
CA GLU A 356 -20.81 -1.72 -14.81
C GLU A 356 -21.15 -0.93 -13.54
N SER A 357 -22.27 -1.31 -12.93
CA SER A 357 -23.00 -0.57 -11.89
C SER A 357 -22.20 -0.36 -10.59
N GLU A 358 -20.95 -0.79 -10.54
CA GLU A 358 -20.05 -0.62 -9.41
C GLU A 358 -19.70 0.86 -9.17
N ILE A 359 -19.14 1.60 -10.15
CA ILE A 359 -18.77 3.02 -9.94
C ILE A 359 -20.00 3.86 -9.61
N LEU A 360 -21.12 3.64 -10.30
CA LEU A 360 -22.41 4.27 -10.03
C LEU A 360 -22.85 4.09 -8.56
N GLN A 361 -22.84 2.85 -8.07
CA GLN A 361 -23.23 2.52 -6.70
C GLN A 361 -22.22 3.00 -5.66
N LEU A 362 -20.92 2.97 -5.98
CA LEU A 362 -19.87 3.49 -5.12
C LEU A 362 -19.98 5.01 -4.98
N GLY A 363 -20.28 5.73 -6.07
CA GLY A 363 -20.61 7.16 -6.05
C GLY A 363 -21.85 7.47 -5.20
N TYR A 364 -22.96 6.74 -5.39
CA TYR A 364 -24.15 6.89 -4.54
C TYR A 364 -23.85 6.59 -3.05
N LEU A 365 -23.08 5.54 -2.73
CA LEU A 365 -22.66 5.24 -1.36
C LEU A 365 -21.76 6.34 -0.78
N ALA A 366 -20.83 6.88 -1.55
CA ALA A 366 -19.93 7.94 -1.12
C ALA A 366 -20.71 9.23 -0.83
N LEU A 367 -21.59 9.66 -1.75
CA LEU A 367 -22.52 10.77 -1.50
C LEU A 367 -23.36 10.52 -0.26
N ALA A 368 -24.01 9.34 -0.13
CA ALA A 368 -24.87 9.02 1.00
C ALA A 368 -24.12 9.10 2.35
N ARG A 369 -22.88 8.62 2.38
CA ARG A 369 -21.99 8.69 3.56
C ARG A 369 -21.58 10.12 3.86
N THR A 370 -21.09 10.88 2.88
CA THR A 370 -20.68 12.28 3.10
C THR A 370 -21.86 13.15 3.55
N TRP A 371 -23.06 12.98 2.98
CA TRP A 371 -24.26 13.67 3.44
C TRP A 371 -24.72 13.23 4.84
N TYR A 372 -24.51 11.97 5.23
CA TYR A 372 -24.77 11.49 6.59
C TYR A 372 -23.82 12.11 7.62
N GLU A 373 -22.50 12.16 7.35
CA GLU A 373 -21.51 12.78 8.25
C GLU A 373 -21.74 14.30 8.38
N LEU A 374 -22.33 14.94 7.36
CA LEU A 374 -22.81 16.33 7.40
C LEU A 374 -24.17 16.51 8.11
N GLY A 375 -24.78 15.45 8.64
CA GLY A 375 -26.08 15.47 9.34
C GLY A 375 -27.30 15.65 8.42
N LEU A 376 -27.13 15.63 7.10
CA LEU A 376 -28.18 15.83 6.11
C LEU A 376 -28.87 14.51 5.75
N TYR A 377 -29.46 13.87 6.76
CA TYR A 377 -29.97 12.51 6.71
C TYR A 377 -31.00 12.24 5.61
N ASP A 378 -31.88 13.19 5.25
CA ASP A 378 -32.81 13.02 4.13
C ASP A 378 -32.11 12.93 2.76
N VAL A 379 -31.00 13.66 2.59
CA VAL A 379 -30.18 13.58 1.36
C VAL A 379 -29.41 12.26 1.34
N ALA A 380 -28.88 11.82 2.49
CA ALA A 380 -28.24 10.52 2.62
C ALA A 380 -29.20 9.35 2.28
N LEU A 381 -30.42 9.38 2.82
CA LEU A 381 -31.46 8.38 2.54
C LEU A 381 -31.82 8.31 1.05
N PHE A 382 -31.93 9.45 0.37
CA PHE A 382 -32.19 9.49 -1.08
C PHE A 382 -31.12 8.75 -1.88
N TYR A 383 -29.83 8.89 -1.52
CA TYR A 383 -28.74 8.21 -2.22
C TYR A 383 -28.60 6.73 -1.83
N TYR A 384 -28.79 6.34 -0.57
CA TYR A 384 -28.81 4.91 -0.19
C TYR A 384 -29.95 4.15 -0.91
N GLN A 385 -31.10 4.80 -1.14
CA GLN A 385 -32.24 4.23 -1.88
C GLN A 385 -31.97 4.01 -3.38
N LYS A 386 -30.85 4.52 -3.93
CA LYS A 386 -30.43 4.25 -5.32
C LYS A 386 -29.72 2.90 -5.49
N ILE A 387 -29.27 2.26 -4.39
CA ILE A 387 -28.51 1.01 -4.47
C ILE A 387 -29.44 -0.16 -4.85
N PRO A 388 -29.22 -0.86 -5.98
CA PRO A 388 -30.11 -1.93 -6.44
C PRO A 388 -30.28 -3.05 -5.41
N LYS A 389 -31.52 -3.54 -5.22
CA LYS A 389 -31.86 -4.60 -4.25
C LYS A 389 -31.07 -5.91 -4.45
N ASN A 390 -30.66 -6.20 -5.69
CA ASN A 390 -29.90 -7.39 -6.07
C ASN A 390 -28.37 -7.19 -6.03
N SER A 391 -27.88 -6.01 -5.61
CA SER A 391 -26.45 -5.75 -5.50
C SER A 391 -25.83 -6.43 -4.28
N SER A 392 -24.57 -6.89 -4.42
CA SER A 392 -23.72 -7.26 -3.28
C SER A 392 -23.56 -6.13 -2.25
N ARG A 393 -23.70 -4.87 -2.69
CA ARG A 393 -23.60 -3.67 -1.85
C ARG A 393 -24.91 -3.34 -1.12
N ASN A 394 -26.02 -4.00 -1.44
CA ASN A 394 -27.34 -3.68 -0.89
C ASN A 394 -27.40 -3.86 0.64
N ALA A 395 -26.77 -4.89 1.20
CA ALA A 395 -26.86 -5.14 2.65
C ALA A 395 -26.20 -4.03 3.48
N GLN A 396 -25.00 -3.59 3.07
CA GLN A 396 -24.35 -2.44 3.70
C GLN A 396 -25.15 -1.15 3.51
N ALA A 397 -25.80 -0.96 2.35
CA ALA A 397 -26.68 0.18 2.11
C ALA A 397 -27.94 0.15 3.00
N SER A 398 -28.56 -1.02 3.20
CA SER A 398 -29.71 -1.22 4.10
C SER A 398 -29.33 -1.00 5.57
N PHE A 399 -28.15 -1.46 5.99
CA PHE A 399 -27.60 -1.20 7.31
C PHE A 399 -27.31 0.30 7.55
N GLU A 400 -26.62 0.97 6.63
CA GLU A 400 -26.33 2.41 6.74
C GLU A 400 -27.62 3.27 6.58
N THR A 401 -28.62 2.81 5.83
CA THR A 401 -29.98 3.37 5.80
C THR A 401 -30.67 3.29 7.17
N THR A 402 -30.54 2.15 7.85
CA THR A 402 -31.14 1.91 9.17
C THR A 402 -30.52 2.81 10.24
N TRP A 403 -29.19 2.91 10.25
CA TRP A 403 -28.45 3.92 11.03
C TRP A 403 -28.93 5.35 10.73
N THR A 404 -29.20 5.67 9.46
CA THR A 404 -29.68 7.00 9.07
C THR A 404 -31.10 7.29 9.57
N TYR A 405 -32.02 6.31 9.53
CA TYR A 405 -33.35 6.47 10.15
C TYR A 405 -33.28 6.62 11.67
N PHE A 406 -32.39 5.86 12.34
CA PHE A 406 -32.15 5.97 13.77
C PHE A 406 -31.66 7.38 14.15
N MET A 407 -30.60 7.89 13.49
CA MET A 407 -30.05 9.22 13.76
C MET A 407 -31.02 10.37 13.41
N LYS A 408 -31.95 10.14 12.47
CA LYS A 408 -33.05 11.07 12.16
C LYS A 408 -34.19 11.04 13.20
N ASN A 409 -34.18 10.09 14.14
CA ASN A 409 -35.30 9.76 15.05
C ASN A 409 -36.57 9.27 14.33
N ASP A 410 -36.44 8.71 13.12
CA ASP A 410 -37.54 8.08 12.38
C ASP A 410 -37.76 6.63 12.88
N TYR A 411 -38.13 6.51 14.16
CA TYR A 411 -38.22 5.23 14.89
C TYR A 411 -39.15 4.21 14.21
N LYS A 412 -40.18 4.68 13.49
CA LYS A 412 -41.12 3.81 12.75
C LYS A 412 -40.45 3.14 11.55
N ARG A 413 -39.53 3.82 10.86
CA ARG A 413 -38.71 3.22 9.81
C ARG A 413 -37.53 2.46 10.40
N ALA A 414 -36.86 2.97 11.43
CA ALA A 414 -35.74 2.30 12.09
C ALA A 414 -36.12 0.91 12.64
N LEU A 415 -37.18 0.79 13.44
CA LEU A 415 -37.67 -0.51 13.95
C LEU A 415 -38.06 -1.47 12.82
N GLY A 416 -38.70 -0.95 11.77
CA GLY A 416 -39.01 -1.74 10.58
C GLY A 416 -37.76 -2.30 9.90
N SER A 417 -36.70 -1.48 9.80
CA SER A 417 -35.42 -1.90 9.21
C SER A 417 -34.51 -2.71 10.15
N PHE A 418 -34.69 -2.64 11.48
CA PHE A 418 -34.10 -3.64 12.39
C PHE A 418 -34.75 -5.02 12.14
N HIS A 419 -36.08 -5.08 12.03
CA HIS A 419 -36.79 -6.32 11.67
C HIS A 419 -36.37 -6.87 10.30
N THR A 420 -36.20 -6.01 9.29
CA THR A 420 -35.56 -6.34 7.99
C THR A 420 -34.21 -7.04 8.18
N LEU A 421 -33.31 -6.46 8.98
CA LEU A 421 -31.92 -6.91 9.15
C LEU A 421 -31.77 -8.10 10.11
N ASN A 422 -32.78 -8.37 10.94
CA ASN A 422 -32.91 -9.60 11.74
C ASN A 422 -33.48 -10.79 10.94
N SER A 423 -33.89 -10.58 9.68
CA SER A 423 -34.44 -11.68 8.85
C SER A 423 -33.35 -12.67 8.38
N PRO A 424 -33.70 -13.94 8.07
CA PRO A 424 -32.74 -14.96 7.64
C PRO A 424 -31.87 -14.57 6.44
N TYR A 425 -32.36 -13.68 5.56
CA TYR A 425 -31.60 -13.13 4.43
C TYR A 425 -30.31 -12.40 4.84
N TYR A 426 -30.26 -11.87 6.06
CA TYR A 426 -29.13 -11.12 6.59
C TYR A 426 -28.25 -11.91 7.58
N SER A 427 -28.62 -13.15 7.90
CA SER A 427 -27.96 -14.00 8.91
C SER A 427 -26.44 -14.26 8.71
N LYS A 428 -25.88 -13.94 7.53
CA LYS A 428 -24.43 -14.04 7.27
C LYS A 428 -23.62 -12.78 7.62
N TRP A 429 -24.27 -11.62 7.81
CA TRP A 429 -23.60 -10.33 7.99
C TRP A 429 -23.41 -9.99 9.47
N TYR A 430 -22.39 -9.19 9.77
CA TYR A 430 -22.01 -8.84 11.14
C TYR A 430 -22.48 -7.44 11.55
N TYR A 431 -23.65 -7.39 12.20
CA TYR A 431 -24.33 -6.18 12.68
C TYR A 431 -24.60 -6.28 14.20
N PRO A 432 -23.56 -6.15 15.06
CA PRO A 432 -23.68 -6.33 16.51
C PRO A 432 -24.48 -5.22 17.19
N ASP A 433 -24.42 -4.02 16.63
CA ASP A 433 -25.05 -2.81 17.12
C ASP A 433 -26.56 -2.76 16.90
N LEU A 434 -27.09 -3.55 15.94
CA LEU A 434 -28.50 -3.55 15.55
C LEU A 434 -29.45 -3.66 16.75
N TYR A 435 -29.20 -4.64 17.63
CA TYR A 435 -30.00 -4.89 18.83
C TYR A 435 -29.83 -3.80 19.90
N VAL A 436 -28.66 -3.15 19.99
CA VAL A 436 -28.40 -2.06 20.94
C VAL A 436 -29.09 -0.78 20.48
N LEU A 437 -29.13 -0.52 19.17
CA LEU A 437 -29.93 0.55 18.56
C LEU A 437 -31.43 0.28 18.72
N GLU A 438 -31.88 -0.95 18.49
CA GLU A 438 -33.27 -1.37 18.70
C GLU A 438 -33.69 -1.19 20.17
N ALA A 439 -32.87 -1.63 21.13
CA ALA A 439 -33.07 -1.37 22.55
C ALA A 439 -33.17 0.13 22.86
N THR A 440 -32.30 0.95 22.27
CA THR A 440 -32.32 2.43 22.43
C THR A 440 -33.62 3.02 21.90
N VAL A 441 -34.15 2.55 20.77
CA VAL A 441 -35.44 3.02 20.24
C VAL A 441 -36.60 2.58 21.13
N TYR A 442 -36.59 1.36 21.67
CA TYR A 442 -37.60 0.93 22.64
C TYR A 442 -37.53 1.77 23.92
N LEU A 443 -36.34 2.07 24.46
CA LEU A 443 -36.17 2.97 25.60
C LEU A 443 -36.75 4.37 25.32
N ASN A 444 -36.48 4.94 24.14
CA ASN A 444 -37.03 6.23 23.70
C ASN A 444 -38.55 6.23 23.44
N LEU A 445 -39.19 5.04 23.40
CA LEU A 445 -40.63 4.86 23.37
C LEU A 445 -41.20 4.41 24.73
N CYS A 446 -40.37 4.37 25.78
CA CYS A 446 -40.65 3.83 27.11
C CYS A 446 -41.12 2.35 27.12
N LYS A 447 -40.69 1.58 26.12
CA LYS A 447 -40.99 0.16 25.91
C LYS A 447 -39.96 -0.73 26.58
N PHE A 448 -39.92 -0.67 27.91
CA PHE A 448 -38.85 -1.24 28.74
C PHE A 448 -38.67 -2.76 28.53
N ASP A 449 -39.75 -3.55 28.50
CA ASP A 449 -39.69 -5.00 28.28
C ASP A 449 -39.06 -5.34 26.92
N GLN A 450 -39.49 -4.65 25.85
CA GLN A 450 -38.94 -4.84 24.50
C GLN A 450 -37.48 -4.40 24.43
N SER A 451 -37.11 -3.34 25.16
CA SER A 451 -35.72 -2.88 25.27
C SER A 451 -34.83 -3.94 25.95
N GLN A 452 -35.27 -4.53 27.06
CA GLN A 452 -34.52 -5.62 27.72
C GLN A 452 -34.43 -6.88 26.84
N LEU A 453 -35.49 -7.24 26.09
CA LEU A 453 -35.46 -8.36 25.16
C LEU A 453 -34.44 -8.17 24.03
N ALA A 454 -34.32 -6.95 23.49
CA ALA A 454 -33.30 -6.63 22.50
C ALA A 454 -31.87 -6.73 23.08
N LEU A 455 -31.63 -6.22 24.29
CA LEU A 455 -30.34 -6.39 24.98
C LEU A 455 -30.00 -7.87 25.28
N ALA A 456 -30.99 -8.68 25.67
CA ALA A 456 -30.81 -10.11 25.90
C ALA A 456 -30.45 -10.87 24.60
N GLN A 457 -30.96 -10.43 23.45
CA GLN A 457 -30.60 -11.01 22.15
C GLN A 457 -29.22 -10.54 21.66
N PHE A 458 -28.79 -9.30 21.97
CA PHE A 458 -27.39 -8.87 21.80
C PHE A 458 -26.42 -9.76 22.59
N GLN A 459 -26.71 -9.99 23.88
CA GLN A 459 -25.93 -10.86 24.75
C GLN A 459 -25.76 -12.25 24.14
N LYS A 460 -26.88 -12.89 23.78
CA LYS A 460 -26.93 -14.26 23.26
C LYS A 460 -26.22 -14.46 21.92
N GLU A 461 -26.37 -13.55 20.97
CA GLU A 461 -25.77 -13.73 19.63
C GLU A 461 -24.29 -13.35 19.59
N TYR A 462 -23.83 -12.39 20.40
CA TYR A 462 -22.48 -11.84 20.29
C TYR A 462 -21.64 -12.00 21.57
N MET A 463 -22.14 -11.54 22.72
CA MET A 463 -21.34 -11.49 23.96
C MET A 463 -21.06 -12.88 24.54
N ASP A 464 -22.02 -13.80 24.47
CA ASP A 464 -21.83 -15.22 24.83
C ASP A 464 -20.77 -15.92 23.94
N GLN A 465 -20.46 -15.35 22.77
CA GLN A 465 -19.41 -15.85 21.87
C GLN A 465 -18.07 -15.11 22.04
N GLN A 466 -18.05 -13.89 22.58
CA GLN A 466 -16.84 -13.06 22.70
C GLN A 466 -15.70 -13.75 23.48
N PRO A 467 -15.90 -14.46 24.62
CA PRO A 467 -14.81 -15.12 25.33
C PRO A 467 -13.96 -16.06 24.46
N ARG A 468 -14.55 -16.69 23.43
CA ARG A 468 -13.84 -17.54 22.47
C ARG A 468 -13.04 -16.74 21.44
N LEU A 469 -13.49 -15.53 21.09
CA LEU A 469 -12.73 -14.59 20.27
C LEU A 469 -11.51 -14.08 21.04
N SER A 470 -11.69 -13.67 22.29
CA SER A 470 -10.62 -13.17 23.16
C SER A 470 -9.62 -14.29 23.53
N GLU A 471 -10.09 -15.52 23.75
CA GLU A 471 -9.24 -16.72 23.91
C GLU A 471 -8.41 -17.00 22.64
N PHE A 472 -9.04 -16.99 21.46
CA PHE A 472 -8.34 -17.20 20.19
C PHE A 472 -7.27 -16.11 19.93
N LEU A 473 -7.60 -14.84 20.21
CA LEU A 473 -6.65 -13.70 20.13
C LEU A 473 -5.48 -13.82 21.12
N THR A 474 -5.71 -14.40 22.29
CA THR A 474 -4.68 -14.59 23.33
C THR A 474 -3.77 -15.77 23.02
N ASN A 475 -4.33 -16.87 22.50
CA ASN A 475 -3.59 -18.10 22.21
C ASN A 475 -2.86 -18.06 20.85
N THR A 476 -3.32 -17.25 19.89
CA THR A 476 -2.74 -17.19 18.54
C THR A 476 -1.74 -16.04 18.42
N THR A 477 -0.44 -16.37 18.41
CA THR A 477 0.66 -15.39 18.32
C THR A 477 1.22 -15.20 16.90
N GLU A 478 1.25 -16.26 16.09
CA GLU A 478 1.82 -16.22 14.74
C GLU A 478 0.81 -15.69 13.70
N PRO A 479 1.14 -14.68 12.88
CA PRO A 479 0.26 -14.17 11.82
C PRO A 479 -0.25 -15.27 10.88
N LYS A 480 0.62 -16.20 10.49
CA LYS A 480 0.29 -17.32 9.60
C LYS A 480 -0.84 -18.21 10.15
N ALA A 481 -0.93 -18.39 11.47
CA ALA A 481 -2.00 -19.15 12.10
C ALA A 481 -3.38 -18.45 12.03
N TYR A 482 -3.41 -17.10 12.03
CA TYR A 482 -4.65 -16.35 11.74
C TYR A 482 -5.12 -16.58 10.30
N TRP A 483 -4.20 -16.52 9.33
CA TRP A 483 -4.50 -16.79 7.92
C TRP A 483 -5.01 -18.22 7.70
N ASP A 484 -4.27 -19.20 8.20
CA ASP A 484 -4.63 -20.62 8.05
C ASP A 484 -5.89 -21.00 8.85
N THR A 485 -6.34 -20.18 9.79
CA THR A 485 -7.66 -20.31 10.42
C THR A 485 -8.78 -19.83 9.50
N MET A 486 -8.60 -18.72 8.77
CA MET A 486 -9.55 -18.28 7.73
C MET A 486 -9.64 -19.31 6.59
N MET A 487 -8.52 -19.95 6.21
CA MET A 487 -8.49 -21.00 5.18
C MET A 487 -9.21 -22.30 5.59
N ARG A 488 -9.59 -22.46 6.87
CA ARG A 488 -10.28 -23.65 7.42
C ARG A 488 -11.73 -23.38 7.82
N VAL A 489 -12.30 -22.22 7.45
CA VAL A 489 -13.70 -21.87 7.81
C VAL A 489 -14.70 -22.87 7.21
N GLY A 490 -15.60 -23.36 8.06
CA GLY A 490 -16.59 -24.40 7.72
C GLY A 490 -16.11 -25.84 7.96
N GLN A 491 -14.88 -26.06 8.46
CA GLN A 491 -14.40 -27.38 8.86
C GLN A 491 -14.78 -27.71 10.31
N SER A 492 -14.81 -29.01 10.66
CA SER A 492 -15.09 -29.44 12.04
C SER A 492 -13.95 -29.08 12.99
N GLY A 493 -14.27 -28.58 14.19
CA GLY A 493 -13.28 -28.31 15.25
C GLY A 493 -12.66 -26.90 15.23
N GLN A 494 -13.35 -25.90 14.68
CA GLN A 494 -12.88 -24.51 14.75
C GLN A 494 -12.98 -23.91 16.16
N GLU A 495 -11.87 -23.32 16.61
CA GLU A 495 -11.75 -22.56 17.87
C GLU A 495 -12.49 -21.22 17.79
N LEU A 496 -12.26 -20.45 16.72
CA LEU A 496 -12.93 -19.18 16.43
C LEU A 496 -14.40 -19.41 16.01
N PRO A 497 -15.38 -18.71 16.64
CA PRO A 497 -16.78 -18.78 16.23
C PRO A 497 -17.05 -18.28 14.79
N PRO A 498 -17.98 -18.92 14.03
CA PRO A 498 -18.25 -18.56 12.62
C PRO A 498 -18.70 -17.11 12.39
N VAL A 499 -19.38 -16.49 13.35
CA VAL A 499 -19.84 -15.09 13.25
C VAL A 499 -18.67 -14.11 13.06
N PHE A 500 -17.57 -14.31 13.78
CA PHE A 500 -16.38 -13.46 13.68
C PHE A 500 -15.51 -13.83 12.46
N ALA A 501 -15.46 -15.12 12.09
CA ALA A 501 -14.81 -15.53 10.85
C ALA A 501 -15.48 -14.91 9.62
N ASN A 502 -16.81 -14.99 9.53
CA ASN A 502 -17.59 -14.37 8.44
C ASN A 502 -17.40 -12.85 8.39
N ALA A 503 -17.35 -12.18 9.55
CA ALA A 503 -17.10 -10.74 9.65
C ALA A 503 -15.75 -10.30 9.04
N VAL A 504 -14.75 -11.18 9.01
CA VAL A 504 -13.45 -10.93 8.37
C VAL A 504 -13.47 -11.35 6.89
N LEU A 505 -14.04 -12.52 6.56
CA LEU A 505 -14.13 -13.04 5.19
C LEU A 505 -14.94 -12.14 4.23
N ASP A 506 -15.89 -11.38 4.76
CA ASP A 506 -16.74 -10.45 4.00
C ASP A 506 -16.02 -9.11 3.67
N THR A 507 -14.81 -8.86 4.23
CA THR A 507 -14.03 -7.65 3.96
C THR A 507 -13.35 -7.67 2.59
N LEU A 508 -13.33 -6.51 1.93
CA LEU A 508 -12.69 -6.33 0.62
C LEU A 508 -11.16 -6.44 0.73
N GLU A 509 -10.61 -5.98 1.84
CA GLU A 509 -9.20 -6.04 2.21
C GLU A 509 -8.73 -7.50 2.28
N PHE A 510 -9.49 -8.38 2.95
CA PHE A 510 -9.18 -9.82 3.00
C PHE A 510 -9.29 -10.46 1.61
N TYR A 511 -10.34 -10.15 0.85
CA TYR A 511 -10.52 -10.68 -0.51
C TYR A 511 -9.37 -10.30 -1.46
N ASN A 512 -8.86 -9.08 -1.36
CA ASN A 512 -7.74 -8.61 -2.18
C ASN A 512 -6.44 -9.37 -1.86
N ILE A 513 -6.10 -9.56 -0.58
CA ILE A 513 -4.94 -10.38 -0.19
C ILE A 513 -5.15 -11.84 -0.61
N TYR A 514 -6.36 -12.39 -0.43
CA TYR A 514 -6.69 -13.76 -0.85
C TYR A 514 -6.50 -13.98 -2.35
N ARG A 515 -6.87 -13.02 -3.21
CA ARG A 515 -6.62 -13.09 -4.66
C ARG A 515 -5.12 -13.18 -4.95
N VAL A 516 -4.31 -12.30 -4.36
CA VAL A 516 -2.84 -12.29 -4.56
C VAL A 516 -2.20 -13.58 -4.04
N VAL A 517 -2.52 -14.02 -2.82
CA VAL A 517 -2.02 -15.28 -2.24
C VAL A 517 -2.41 -16.50 -3.09
N LYS A 518 -3.63 -16.53 -3.65
CA LYS A 518 -4.07 -17.57 -4.57
C LYS A 518 -3.26 -17.56 -5.87
N ASN A 519 -3.06 -16.38 -6.46
CA ASN A 519 -2.31 -16.23 -7.71
C ASN A 519 -0.83 -16.62 -7.53
N LEU A 520 -0.16 -16.17 -6.46
CA LEU A 520 1.22 -16.55 -6.12
C LEU A 520 1.36 -18.07 -5.87
N ARG A 521 0.37 -18.73 -5.23
CA ARG A 521 0.35 -20.20 -5.09
C ARG A 521 0.24 -20.92 -6.45
N GLN A 522 -0.46 -20.34 -7.42
CA GLN A 522 -0.56 -20.88 -8.78
C GLN A 522 0.74 -20.68 -9.57
N GLU A 523 1.35 -19.48 -9.48
CA GLU A 523 2.66 -19.21 -10.09
C GLU A 523 3.74 -20.13 -9.50
N LYS A 524 3.79 -20.32 -8.19
CA LYS A 524 4.76 -21.24 -7.55
C LYS A 524 4.67 -22.65 -8.11
N ALA A 525 3.47 -23.22 -8.21
CA ALA A 525 3.27 -24.56 -8.76
C ALA A 525 3.64 -24.65 -10.26
N ALA A 526 3.41 -23.58 -11.03
CA ALA A 526 3.84 -23.49 -12.41
C ALA A 526 5.38 -23.42 -12.54
N LEU A 527 6.04 -22.65 -11.67
CA LEU A 527 7.50 -22.54 -11.57
C LEU A 527 8.16 -23.86 -11.17
N GLU A 528 7.67 -24.54 -10.13
CA GLU A 528 8.19 -25.84 -9.68
C GLU A 528 8.22 -26.87 -10.82
N SER A 529 7.22 -26.85 -11.72
CA SER A 529 7.18 -27.74 -12.89
C SER A 529 8.16 -27.37 -14.02
N ASN A 530 8.72 -26.15 -14.02
CA ASN A 530 9.55 -25.60 -15.09
C ASN A 530 10.97 -25.21 -14.65
N VAL A 531 11.27 -25.13 -13.34
CA VAL A 531 12.47 -24.47 -12.78
C VAL A 531 13.78 -24.98 -13.38
N ALA A 532 13.90 -26.29 -13.62
CA ALA A 532 15.08 -26.93 -14.20
C ALA A 532 15.39 -26.46 -15.64
N SER A 533 14.43 -25.87 -16.35
CA SER A 533 14.63 -25.30 -17.69
C SER A 533 15.08 -23.84 -17.68
N LEU A 534 14.92 -23.14 -16.55
CA LEU A 534 15.32 -21.73 -16.35
C LEU A 534 16.64 -21.59 -15.56
N GLY A 535 17.18 -22.69 -15.03
CA GLY A 535 18.46 -22.71 -14.31
C GLY A 535 18.45 -21.83 -13.06
N GLU A 536 19.55 -21.12 -12.83
CA GLU A 536 19.75 -20.25 -11.66
C GLU A 536 18.71 -19.11 -11.59
N PHE A 537 18.36 -18.49 -12.73
CA PHE A 537 17.26 -17.52 -12.80
C PHE A 537 15.92 -18.15 -12.38
N GLY A 538 15.68 -19.40 -12.79
CA GLY A 538 14.50 -20.16 -12.38
C GLY A 538 14.41 -20.31 -10.87
N GLN A 539 15.52 -20.67 -10.22
CA GLN A 539 15.58 -20.81 -8.77
C GLN A 539 15.40 -19.46 -8.07
N SER A 540 16.09 -18.41 -8.52
CA SER A 540 15.96 -17.05 -7.98
C SER A 540 14.51 -16.52 -8.04
N VAL A 541 13.81 -16.76 -9.15
CA VAL A 541 12.38 -16.41 -9.29
C VAL A 541 11.50 -17.26 -8.39
N LEU A 542 11.78 -18.56 -8.23
CA LEU A 542 11.03 -19.45 -7.33
C LEU A 542 11.21 -19.03 -5.85
N ASP A 543 12.43 -18.69 -5.44
CA ASP A 543 12.75 -18.22 -4.09
C ASP A 543 12.04 -16.89 -3.80
N ARG A 544 12.09 -15.94 -4.76
CA ARG A 544 11.36 -14.66 -4.70
C ARG A 544 9.84 -14.83 -4.63
N VAL A 545 9.29 -15.84 -5.33
CA VAL A 545 7.85 -16.15 -5.26
C VAL A 545 7.47 -16.78 -3.92
N ASP A 546 8.32 -17.63 -3.32
CA ASP A 546 8.04 -18.17 -1.99
C ASP A 546 8.17 -17.09 -0.89
N GLU A 547 9.16 -16.20 -0.98
CA GLU A 547 9.27 -15.03 -0.11
C GLU A 547 8.00 -14.16 -0.20
N GLN A 548 7.63 -13.71 -1.41
CA GLN A 548 6.42 -12.93 -1.64
C GLN A 548 5.14 -13.64 -1.15
N LEU A 549 5.04 -14.96 -1.34
CA LEU A 549 3.91 -15.74 -0.86
C LEU A 549 3.85 -15.80 0.67
N ASN A 550 4.98 -16.01 1.34
CA ASN A 550 5.04 -16.00 2.81
C ASN A 550 4.72 -14.60 3.36
N THR A 551 5.32 -13.53 2.81
CA THR A 551 5.01 -12.15 3.20
C THR A 551 3.53 -11.82 3.01
N LYS A 552 2.89 -12.21 1.89
CA LYS A 552 1.45 -11.96 1.66
C LYS A 552 0.53 -12.81 2.55
N VAL A 553 0.97 -14.00 2.98
CA VAL A 553 0.27 -14.79 4.00
C VAL A 553 0.41 -14.15 5.39
N GLU A 554 1.56 -13.56 5.71
CA GLU A 554 1.79 -12.84 6.97
C GLU A 554 1.05 -11.50 7.03
N GLU A 555 1.04 -10.70 5.95
CA GLU A 555 0.19 -9.51 5.79
C GLU A 555 -1.29 -9.87 5.98
N GLY A 556 -1.75 -10.94 5.34
CA GLY A 556 -3.11 -11.45 5.51
C GLY A 556 -3.39 -11.89 6.95
N GLY A 557 -2.42 -12.51 7.61
CA GLY A 557 -2.47 -12.88 9.02
C GLY A 557 -2.60 -11.68 9.95
N ILE A 558 -1.79 -10.65 9.73
CA ILE A 558 -1.82 -9.38 10.46
C ILE A 558 -3.16 -8.67 10.25
N LEU A 559 -3.68 -8.62 9.02
CA LEU A 559 -5.01 -8.06 8.73
C LEU A 559 -6.12 -8.80 9.49
N VAL A 560 -6.09 -10.14 9.49
CA VAL A 560 -7.08 -10.95 10.23
C VAL A 560 -6.96 -10.69 11.74
N GLN A 561 -5.75 -10.64 12.31
CA GLN A 561 -5.53 -10.33 13.71
C GLN A 561 -6.03 -8.91 14.07
N GLN A 562 -5.74 -7.92 13.23
CA GLN A 562 -6.23 -6.54 13.40
C GLN A 562 -7.75 -6.49 13.36
N LYS A 563 -8.40 -7.12 12.38
CA LYS A 563 -9.86 -7.14 12.27
C LYS A 563 -10.52 -7.87 13.43
N LEU A 564 -10.02 -9.03 13.85
CA LEU A 564 -10.51 -9.72 15.04
C LEU A 564 -10.32 -8.88 16.33
N SER A 565 -9.23 -8.14 16.44
CA SER A 565 -8.98 -7.19 17.55
C SER A 565 -9.88 -5.94 17.50
N GLU A 566 -10.25 -5.47 16.31
CA GLU A 566 -11.25 -4.42 16.13
C GLU A 566 -12.63 -4.90 16.57
N LEU A 567 -13.00 -6.14 16.22
CA LEU A 567 -14.29 -6.76 16.57
C LEU A 567 -14.44 -6.98 18.08
N ASP A 568 -13.40 -7.47 18.76
CA ASP A 568 -13.39 -7.67 20.23
C ASP A 568 -13.54 -6.34 21.00
N ARG A 569 -12.88 -5.28 20.52
CA ARG A 569 -13.06 -3.91 21.05
C ARG A 569 -14.43 -3.34 20.72
N GLU A 570 -14.93 -3.55 19.51
CA GLU A 570 -16.27 -3.10 19.09
C GLU A 570 -17.36 -3.73 19.97
N LEU A 571 -17.27 -5.03 20.28
CA LEU A 571 -18.19 -5.69 21.21
C LEU A 571 -18.09 -5.14 22.62
N THR A 572 -16.88 -4.92 23.14
CA THR A 572 -16.66 -4.32 24.47
C THR A 572 -17.27 -2.90 24.55
N ASP A 573 -17.12 -2.11 23.48
CA ASP A 573 -17.75 -0.79 23.34
C ASP A 573 -19.28 -0.87 23.23
N TRP A 574 -19.86 -1.95 22.70
CA TRP A 574 -21.31 -2.15 22.63
C TRP A 574 -21.90 -2.69 23.94
N ASP A 575 -21.18 -3.56 24.65
CA ASP A 575 -21.54 -4.05 25.99
C ASP A 575 -21.61 -2.92 27.03
N LEU A 576 -20.65 -2.00 26.99
CA LEU A 576 -20.69 -0.78 27.82
C LEU A 576 -21.99 0.02 27.59
N LYS A 577 -22.43 0.14 26.33
CA LYS A 577 -23.65 0.87 25.95
C LYS A 577 -24.91 0.08 26.30
N ALA A 578 -24.92 -1.24 26.09
CA ALA A 578 -25.99 -2.13 26.51
C ALA A 578 -26.21 -2.05 28.03
N THR A 579 -25.13 -2.06 28.80
CA THR A 579 -25.12 -1.86 30.25
C THR A 579 -25.67 -0.48 30.64
N GLN A 580 -25.25 0.60 29.97
CA GLN A 580 -25.79 1.94 30.19
C GLN A 580 -27.30 2.03 29.89
N ILE A 581 -27.75 1.46 28.78
CA ILE A 581 -29.16 1.38 28.41
C ILE A 581 -29.94 0.58 29.45
N SER A 582 -29.40 -0.54 29.95
CA SER A 582 -30.03 -1.33 31.02
C SER A 582 -30.23 -0.51 32.31
N PHE A 583 -29.24 0.30 32.71
CA PHE A 583 -29.40 1.19 33.87
C PHE A 583 -30.42 2.31 33.61
N GLU A 584 -30.52 2.84 32.39
CA GLU A 584 -31.55 3.85 32.08
C GLU A 584 -32.96 3.24 31.94
N ILE A 585 -33.09 1.99 31.49
CA ILE A 585 -34.36 1.24 31.58
C ILE A 585 -34.82 1.17 33.05
N ASP A 586 -33.97 0.70 33.96
CA ASP A 586 -34.31 0.59 35.39
C ASP A 586 -34.61 1.97 36.02
N SER A 587 -33.87 3.00 35.60
CA SER A 587 -34.00 4.41 36.01
C SER A 587 -35.34 5.03 35.58
N GLU A 588 -35.75 4.85 34.32
CA GLU A 588 -37.01 5.36 33.77
C GLU A 588 -38.21 4.53 34.23
N ALA A 589 -38.12 3.19 34.23
CA ALA A 589 -39.19 2.32 34.70
C ALA A 589 -39.52 2.57 36.17
N LYS A 590 -38.50 2.78 37.02
CA LYS A 590 -38.68 3.21 38.41
C LYS A 590 -39.38 4.57 38.49
N ARG A 591 -38.98 5.55 37.68
CA ARG A 591 -39.57 6.90 37.69
C ARG A 591 -41.03 6.91 37.23
N GLN A 592 -41.38 6.13 36.20
CA GLN A 592 -42.77 5.94 35.79
C GLN A 592 -43.61 5.27 36.88
N LEU A 593 -43.08 4.21 37.53
CA LEU A 593 -43.78 3.55 38.63
C LEU A 593 -43.97 4.49 39.84
N GLU A 594 -42.97 5.30 40.18
CA GLU A 594 -43.09 6.34 41.22
C GLU A 594 -44.16 7.40 40.84
N ALA A 595 -44.22 7.83 39.58
CA ALA A 595 -45.24 8.76 39.10
C ALA A 595 -46.66 8.15 39.13
N GLN A 596 -46.84 6.91 38.68
CA GLN A 596 -48.11 6.17 38.76
C GLN A 596 -48.58 5.98 40.20
N LEU A 597 -47.66 5.69 41.13
CA LEU A 597 -47.96 5.55 42.55
C LEU A 597 -48.36 6.87 43.23
N LEU A 598 -47.87 8.02 42.74
CA LEU A 598 -48.27 9.34 43.20
C LEU A 598 -49.60 9.80 42.59
N ASN A 599 -49.84 9.49 41.31
CA ASN A 599 -50.94 10.04 40.51
C ASN A 599 -52.15 9.09 40.35
N GLN A 600 -52.32 8.08 41.23
CA GLN A 600 -53.33 6.99 41.17
C GLN A 600 -54.80 7.39 40.90
N ASN A 601 -55.17 8.68 40.99
CA ASN A 601 -56.54 9.18 40.78
C ASN A 601 -56.67 10.14 39.57
N GLN A 602 -55.62 10.32 38.77
CA GLN A 602 -55.67 11.03 37.49
C GLN A 602 -55.61 10.02 36.34
N PRO A 603 -56.34 10.24 35.22
CA PRO A 603 -56.16 9.44 34.02
C PRO A 603 -54.76 9.72 33.44
N GLU A 604 -54.05 8.67 33.02
CA GLU A 604 -52.76 8.82 32.34
C GLU A 604 -52.95 9.59 31.03
N VAL A 605 -52.33 10.77 30.95
CA VAL A 605 -52.16 11.51 29.70
C VAL A 605 -50.95 10.89 29.00
N ALA A 606 -51.20 9.81 28.26
CA ALA A 606 -50.23 9.29 27.31
C ALA A 606 -49.93 10.37 26.26
N ALA A 607 -48.65 10.59 25.95
CA ALA A 607 -48.21 11.70 25.11
C ALA A 607 -48.91 11.69 23.74
N ASP A 608 -49.41 12.85 23.27
CA ASP A 608 -50.10 12.93 21.97
C ASP A 608 -49.11 12.95 20.79
N THR A 609 -48.45 11.82 20.56
CA THR A 609 -47.53 11.61 19.44
C THR A 609 -48.20 10.95 18.24
N GLY A 610 -49.30 11.55 17.79
CA GLY A 610 -49.77 11.45 16.41
C GLY A 610 -50.57 10.19 16.06
N THR A 611 -51.84 10.41 15.72
CA THR A 611 -52.70 9.48 14.98
C THR A 611 -52.02 9.10 13.66
N THR A 612 -51.29 7.98 13.68
CA THR A 612 -50.55 7.48 12.53
C THR A 612 -51.52 6.76 11.59
N PHE A 613 -52.36 7.55 10.92
CA PHE A 613 -53.08 7.09 9.75
C PHE A 613 -52.03 6.78 8.68
N LEU A 614 -51.81 5.49 8.42
CA LEU A 614 -50.98 5.07 7.30
C LEU A 614 -51.74 5.45 6.03
N VAL A 615 -51.43 6.62 5.46
CA VAL A 615 -51.92 7.03 4.14
C VAL A 615 -51.13 6.21 3.11
N VAL A 616 -51.55 4.96 2.99
CA VAL A 616 -51.11 4.02 1.97
C VAL A 616 -51.58 4.57 0.62
N ALA A 617 -50.69 4.65 -0.36
CA ALA A 617 -51.06 5.06 -1.73
C ALA A 617 -51.91 3.97 -2.40
N ASP A 618 -52.68 4.33 -3.43
CA ASP A 618 -53.65 3.42 -4.07
C ASP A 618 -53.02 2.14 -4.66
N ASP A 619 -51.69 2.12 -4.88
CA ASP A 619 -50.89 1.00 -5.35
C ASP A 619 -50.28 0.11 -4.24
N TRP A 620 -50.48 0.45 -2.96
CA TRP A 620 -49.95 -0.30 -1.80
C TRP A 620 -51.06 -0.86 -0.92
N GLN A 621 -50.72 -1.85 -0.09
CA GLN A 621 -51.57 -2.36 0.99
C GLN A 621 -50.73 -2.53 2.27
N SER A 622 -51.39 -2.71 3.42
CA SER A 622 -50.73 -2.93 4.71
C SER A 622 -51.39 -4.11 5.42
N TRP A 623 -50.58 -5.07 5.85
CA TRP A 623 -50.97 -6.22 6.65
C TRP A 623 -50.03 -6.38 7.85
N GLU A 624 -50.36 -7.26 8.78
CA GLU A 624 -49.51 -7.58 9.93
C GLU A 624 -48.51 -8.69 9.56
N PHE A 625 -47.37 -8.75 10.24
CA PHE A 625 -46.35 -9.76 9.97
C PHE A 625 -46.75 -11.12 10.57
N GLU A 626 -47.01 -12.11 9.70
CA GLU A 626 -47.53 -13.43 10.10
C GLU A 626 -46.44 -14.44 10.52
N GLY A 627 -45.15 -14.06 10.46
CA GLY A 627 -44.02 -14.91 10.81
C GLY A 627 -43.13 -15.36 9.63
N GLU A 628 -43.57 -15.13 8.39
CA GLU A 628 -42.84 -15.45 7.17
C GLU A 628 -42.24 -14.19 6.53
N TYR A 629 -40.97 -14.23 6.13
CA TYR A 629 -40.27 -13.09 5.52
C TYR A 629 -40.30 -13.18 3.98
N TRP A 630 -41.01 -12.25 3.33
CA TRP A 630 -41.10 -12.19 1.86
C TRP A 630 -40.09 -11.19 1.27
N ILE A 631 -39.37 -11.57 0.21
CA ILE A 631 -38.23 -10.80 -0.33
C ILE A 631 -38.60 -9.39 -0.83
N ASP A 632 -39.86 -9.19 -1.23
CA ASP A 632 -40.45 -7.92 -1.64
C ASP A 632 -41.03 -7.10 -0.48
N GLU A 633 -41.49 -7.74 0.60
CA GLU A 633 -41.84 -7.08 1.87
C GLU A 633 -40.62 -6.58 2.64
N VAL A 634 -39.50 -7.30 2.60
CA VAL A 634 -38.32 -7.10 3.46
C VAL A 634 -37.86 -5.63 3.57
N PRO A 635 -37.77 -4.81 2.51
CA PRO A 635 -37.40 -3.37 2.62
C PRO A 635 -38.51 -2.44 3.15
N ASN A 636 -39.73 -2.95 3.27
CA ASN A 636 -40.96 -2.19 3.40
C ASN A 636 -41.58 -2.22 4.80
N TYR A 637 -41.15 -3.11 5.70
CA TYR A 637 -41.64 -3.16 7.09
C TYR A 637 -41.53 -1.81 7.80
N ARG A 638 -42.58 -1.43 8.55
CA ARG A 638 -42.66 -0.20 9.37
C ARG A 638 -43.30 -0.56 10.71
N SER A 639 -42.79 0.01 11.80
CA SER A 639 -43.41 -0.18 13.11
C SER A 639 -44.64 0.73 13.29
N SER A 640 -45.73 0.12 13.76
CA SER A 640 -46.97 0.79 14.17
C SER A 640 -46.96 1.20 15.65
N LEU A 641 -45.89 0.86 16.40
CA LEU A 641 -45.77 1.13 17.83
C LEU A 641 -45.84 2.63 18.13
N ARG A 642 -46.49 2.94 19.26
CA ARG A 642 -46.57 4.28 19.83
C ARG A 642 -45.61 4.38 21.02
N THR A 643 -45.38 5.61 21.47
CA THR A 643 -44.73 5.82 22.76
C THR A 643 -45.68 5.41 23.89
N GLU A 644 -45.12 4.84 24.94
CA GLU A 644 -45.76 4.63 26.25
C GLU A 644 -45.15 5.59 27.30
N CYS A 645 -44.42 6.61 26.86
CA CYS A 645 -43.92 7.67 27.74
C CYS A 645 -45.07 8.57 28.22
N ILE A 646 -45.11 8.76 29.53
CA ILE A 646 -46.03 9.67 30.24
C ILE A 646 -45.49 11.11 30.09
N GLU A 647 -46.34 12.09 29.76
CA GLU A 647 -45.97 13.52 29.78
C GLU A 647 -45.71 14.00 31.23
N GLN A 648 -44.72 14.89 31.40
CA GLN A 648 -44.27 15.44 32.69
C GLN A 648 -44.87 16.83 32.99
#